data_AF-A0A9P6P1V7-F1
#
_entry.id   AF-A0A9P6P1V7-F1
#
_cell.length_a   1.000
_cell.length_b   1.000
_cell.length_c   1.000
_cell.angle_alpha   90.00
_cell.angle_beta   90.00
_cell.angle_gamma   90.00
#
_symmetry.space_group_name_H-M   'P 1'
#
loop_
_entity.id
_entity.type
_entity.pdbx_description
1 polymer ?
#
loop_
_entity_poly.entity_id
_entity_poly.type
_entity_poly.pdbx_seq_one_letter_code
_entity_poly.pdbx_strand_id
1 'polypeptide(L)'
;MEQFRCQRQTPQALETPKLLRSITIDRCSNFTSGGANGNDINLLSQLYKARTNSEKFISLLVYSVPDLKRIPFREAVVQEFRPTRLGEWFGPSWSTHWFHVQLRIPTEFAGEEVHFIWNADNEAMIWSPDGVPQQGLTGGAGSDARHEYILTASAQGGEIIQFYIEMACNGMFGAGSGLIGPPDPNRFFNLNELAQQYEWVKEGYPALWERIREKIAQNQFRPTGGTWVEMDTNMPSGESLCRHQRFFEQHFGKRCKVFWLPDSFGYSPQLPQLVRLADMKYFFTQKLSWNNVNKFPLTTFLWTGLDGTKVLTHMAPSETYNAQCTPEELIRTVRNHRDKEYSNTSLLVYGNGDGGGGPLASMIERLRRMKDVDGLSKVEMSTPAAFFENLEKESPVLPSWKGELYFELHRGIYTTHALCKKLNRRSEFLLRDIEMLATFAHILDPIGFQYPKAKLEEFWKIICLIQFHDVMAGSSIEMVYEDSFQMFSKVDVEGTQLREELIERLLGIDSSVTNERQALAVFNTLSWPRREIIEVPLEDNFPTMKQYSAFGRTGYALPWDVEIYHLEKGRTVEEGSIQILEQGPLRAALLIEKRISENSQLRQIVILTAISKRIDFETEVDWNENRQFLKVEFAWDILADSVTYETQYGVVQRPTHYNTSWDSAKFEVVAHKFADMSEYGYGVAILNDCKYGYSAHNNVVNLSLLRSPKAIMFSDMQCIRMKGILCNQM
;
A
#
# COMPACT_ATOMS: atom_id res chain seq x y z
N MET A 1 -79.99 -29.66 -16.43
CA MET A 1 -78.53 -29.75 -16.21
C MET A 1 -78.19 -28.76 -15.11
N GLU A 2 -77.34 -29.16 -14.17
CA GLU A 2 -76.90 -28.28 -13.09
C GLU A 2 -75.81 -27.32 -13.56
N GLN A 3 -75.70 -26.16 -12.93
CA GLN A 3 -74.45 -25.42 -12.82
C GLN A 3 -74.26 -24.98 -11.37
N PHE A 4 -73.49 -25.77 -10.62
CA PHE A 4 -73.01 -25.37 -9.30
C PHE A 4 -72.10 -24.14 -9.42
N ARG A 5 -72.68 -22.95 -9.24
CA ARG A 5 -71.88 -21.73 -9.01
C ARG A 5 -71.16 -21.90 -7.67
N CYS A 6 -69.86 -22.18 -7.73
CA CYS A 6 -69.00 -22.14 -6.55
C CYS A 6 -69.01 -20.71 -5.98
N GLN A 7 -69.80 -20.48 -4.93
CA GLN A 7 -69.74 -19.25 -4.16
C GLN A 7 -68.39 -19.21 -3.44
N ARG A 8 -67.44 -18.46 -3.97
CA ARG A 8 -66.34 -17.96 -3.15
C ARG A 8 -66.93 -17.02 -2.11
N GLN A 9 -67.13 -17.54 -0.90
CA GLN A 9 -67.36 -16.70 0.27
C GLN A 9 -66.11 -15.84 0.47
N THR A 10 -66.14 -14.61 -0.02
CA THR A 10 -65.26 -13.57 0.51
C THR A 10 -65.65 -13.42 1.99
N PRO A 11 -64.71 -13.58 2.95
CA PRO A 11 -65.04 -13.36 4.35
C PRO A 11 -65.64 -11.95 4.53
N GLN A 12 -66.61 -11.81 5.42
CA GLN A 12 -66.95 -10.48 5.94
C GLN A 12 -65.66 -9.84 6.45
N ALA A 13 -65.54 -8.51 6.30
CA ALA A 13 -64.30 -7.78 6.53
C ALA A 13 -63.86 -7.85 8.01
N LEU A 14 -63.12 -8.91 8.33
CA LEU A 14 -62.29 -9.00 9.52
C LEU A 14 -61.26 -7.88 9.41
N GLU A 15 -61.41 -6.84 10.23
CA GLU A 15 -60.40 -5.81 10.41
C GLU A 15 -59.14 -6.46 10.99
N THR A 16 -58.27 -6.95 10.11
CA THR A 16 -57.05 -7.65 10.50
C THR A 16 -56.19 -6.68 11.31
N PRO A 17 -55.88 -6.98 12.59
CA PRO A 17 -55.17 -6.03 13.45
C PRO A 17 -53.85 -5.60 12.80
N LYS A 18 -53.67 -4.29 12.59
CA LYS A 18 -52.45 -3.76 11.98
C LYS A 18 -51.26 -4.09 12.87
N LEU A 19 -50.42 -5.01 12.40
CA LEU A 19 -49.17 -5.37 13.05
C LEU A 19 -48.31 -4.11 13.24
N LEU A 20 -47.95 -3.80 14.49
CA LEU A 20 -47.11 -2.66 14.81
C LEU A 20 -45.70 -2.93 14.28
N ARG A 21 -45.22 -2.05 13.38
CA ARG A 21 -44.00 -2.28 12.59
C ARG A 21 -42.76 -2.50 13.46
N SER A 22 -42.59 -1.73 14.54
CA SER A 22 -41.51 -1.91 15.52
C SER A 22 -41.55 -3.31 16.11
N ILE A 23 -42.61 -3.63 16.88
CA ILE A 23 -42.80 -4.93 17.55
C ILE A 23 -42.61 -6.11 16.59
N THR A 24 -43.02 -5.97 15.33
CA THR A 24 -42.85 -7.02 14.30
C THR A 24 -41.38 -7.19 13.92
N ILE A 25 -40.66 -6.11 13.64
CA ILE A 25 -39.22 -6.12 13.35
C ILE A 25 -38.43 -6.60 14.58
N ASP A 26 -38.77 -6.14 15.78
CA ASP A 26 -38.12 -6.52 17.03
C ASP A 26 -38.27 -8.03 17.29
N ARG A 27 -39.43 -8.62 16.99
CA ARG A 27 -39.65 -10.07 17.07
C ARG A 27 -38.87 -10.84 16.00
N CYS A 28 -38.80 -10.33 14.77
CA CYS A 28 -37.96 -10.93 13.72
C CYS A 28 -36.47 -10.89 14.10
N SER A 29 -35.98 -9.78 14.67
CA SER A 29 -34.62 -9.67 15.19
C SER A 29 -34.37 -10.72 16.25
N ASN A 30 -35.19 -10.75 17.33
CA ASN A 30 -35.02 -11.70 18.43
C ASN A 30 -35.06 -13.18 17.99
N PHE A 31 -35.83 -13.53 16.96
CA PHE A 31 -35.84 -14.87 16.39
C PHE A 31 -34.52 -15.25 15.69
N THR A 32 -33.81 -14.27 15.12
CA THR A 32 -32.55 -14.50 14.38
C THR A 32 -31.27 -14.17 15.15
N SER A 33 -31.33 -13.28 16.14
CA SER A 33 -30.15 -12.65 16.76
C SER A 33 -29.78 -13.19 18.15
N GLY A 34 -30.27 -14.39 18.53
CA GLY A 34 -29.92 -15.05 19.79
C GLY A 34 -30.11 -14.18 21.05
N GLY A 35 -31.18 -13.37 21.08
CA GLY A 35 -31.32 -12.22 22.00
C GLY A 35 -31.27 -12.56 23.50
N ALA A 36 -30.99 -11.53 24.32
CA ALA A 36 -30.58 -11.62 25.73
C ALA A 36 -31.51 -12.34 26.72
N ASN A 37 -32.71 -12.76 26.31
CA ASN A 37 -33.54 -13.70 27.06
C ASN A 37 -33.34 -15.08 26.45
N GLY A 38 -32.67 -15.99 27.19
CA GLY A 38 -32.32 -17.33 26.76
C GLY A 38 -33.54 -18.21 26.44
N ASN A 39 -34.09 -18.03 25.24
CA ASN A 39 -35.20 -18.80 24.72
C ASN A 39 -34.66 -19.92 23.83
N ASP A 40 -34.93 -21.17 24.20
CA ASP A 40 -34.59 -22.37 23.42
C ASP A 40 -35.34 -22.46 22.06
N ILE A 41 -36.18 -21.46 21.77
CA ILE A 41 -37.11 -21.36 20.65
C ILE A 41 -36.72 -20.19 19.72
N ASN A 42 -35.46 -20.15 19.28
CA ASN A 42 -34.97 -19.22 18.27
C ASN A 42 -34.27 -19.97 17.11
N LEU A 43 -33.91 -19.28 16.02
CA LEU A 43 -33.35 -19.95 14.85
C LEU A 43 -32.00 -20.63 15.13
N LEU A 44 -31.16 -20.05 15.99
CA LEU A 44 -29.83 -20.59 16.30
C LEU A 44 -29.91 -21.82 17.22
N SER A 45 -30.84 -21.83 18.18
CA SER A 45 -31.06 -23.01 19.05
C SER A 45 -31.67 -24.21 18.31
N GLN A 46 -32.25 -24.01 17.13
CA GLN A 46 -32.70 -25.07 16.24
C GLN A 46 -31.66 -25.46 15.17
N LEU A 47 -30.66 -24.61 14.93
CA LEU A 47 -29.57 -24.87 13.98
C LEU A 47 -28.47 -25.75 14.61
N TYR A 48 -28.01 -25.39 15.81
CA TYR A 48 -26.96 -26.12 16.53
C TYR A 48 -27.58 -27.11 17.54
N LYS A 49 -27.90 -28.32 17.07
CA LYS A 49 -28.59 -29.38 17.84
C LYS A 49 -27.93 -29.71 19.19
N ALA A 50 -26.60 -29.64 19.27
CA ALA A 50 -25.82 -29.87 20.48
C ALA A 50 -24.48 -29.13 20.40
N ARG A 51 -23.86 -28.84 21.56
CA ARG A 51 -22.54 -28.21 21.67
C ARG A 51 -21.85 -28.68 22.94
N THR A 52 -20.54 -28.91 22.90
CA THR A 52 -19.73 -29.26 24.07
C THR A 52 -18.37 -28.57 24.03
N ASN A 53 -17.81 -28.28 25.20
CA ASN A 53 -16.45 -27.79 25.42
C ASN A 53 -15.71 -28.61 26.50
N SER A 54 -16.21 -29.82 26.81
CA SER A 54 -15.71 -30.65 27.91
C SER A 54 -14.34 -31.26 27.60
N GLU A 55 -13.42 -31.15 28.56
CA GLU A 55 -12.07 -31.75 28.53
C GLU A 55 -12.08 -33.28 28.31
N LYS A 56 -13.21 -33.95 28.59
CA LYS A 56 -13.44 -35.38 28.26
C LYS A 56 -13.35 -35.68 26.75
N PHE A 57 -13.69 -34.71 25.91
CA PHE A 57 -13.79 -34.83 24.45
C PHE A 57 -12.77 -33.95 23.71
N ILE A 58 -12.18 -32.95 24.38
CA ILE A 58 -11.25 -31.98 23.81
C ILE A 58 -10.01 -31.92 24.70
N SER A 59 -8.87 -32.42 24.20
CA SER A 59 -7.57 -32.20 24.82
C SER A 59 -6.80 -31.14 24.01
N LEU A 60 -6.22 -30.18 24.72
CA LEU A 60 -5.37 -29.12 24.17
C LEU A 60 -3.99 -29.21 24.81
N LEU A 61 -2.97 -29.37 23.99
CA LEU A 61 -1.57 -29.19 24.37
C LEU A 61 -1.02 -27.96 23.65
N VAL A 62 -0.08 -27.23 24.23
CA VAL A 62 0.51 -26.01 23.67
C VAL A 62 2.03 -25.98 23.81
N TYR A 63 2.70 -25.59 22.73
CA TYR A 63 4.08 -25.12 22.72
C TYR A 63 4.08 -23.60 22.47
N SER A 64 4.94 -22.86 23.16
CA SER A 64 5.02 -21.40 23.06
C SER A 64 6.39 -21.02 22.51
N VAL A 65 6.42 -20.35 21.35
CA VAL A 65 7.67 -20.06 20.64
C VAL A 65 8.42 -18.92 21.36
N PRO A 66 9.69 -19.08 21.73
CA PRO A 66 10.47 -18.03 22.39
C PRO A 66 10.85 -16.88 21.45
N ASP A 67 11.28 -15.76 22.04
CA ASP A 67 11.89 -14.61 21.37
C ASP A 67 11.04 -13.96 20.25
N LEU A 68 9.70 -14.08 20.32
CA LEU A 68 8.74 -13.62 19.30
C LEU A 68 8.98 -14.22 17.88
N LYS A 69 9.69 -15.35 17.80
CA LYS A 69 9.97 -16.02 16.53
C LYS A 69 8.71 -16.69 15.98
N ARG A 70 8.61 -16.74 14.65
CA ARG A 70 7.68 -17.62 13.92
C ARG A 70 8.51 -18.78 13.37
N ILE A 71 8.17 -20.01 13.76
CA ILE A 71 8.88 -21.23 13.33
C ILE A 71 7.97 -22.08 12.41
N PRO A 72 8.50 -22.69 11.34
CA PRO A 72 7.72 -23.56 10.47
C PRO A 72 7.12 -24.78 11.19
N PHE A 73 5.98 -25.28 10.70
CA PHE A 73 5.29 -26.48 11.20
C PHE A 73 6.24 -27.63 11.60
N ARG A 74 7.17 -27.99 10.70
CA ARG A 74 8.14 -29.09 10.89
C ARG A 74 9.05 -28.93 12.12
N GLU A 75 9.31 -27.69 12.53
CA GLU A 75 10.13 -27.34 13.69
C GLU A 75 9.28 -27.19 14.94
N ALA A 76 8.00 -26.84 14.81
CA ALA A 76 7.04 -26.74 15.91
C ALA A 76 6.53 -28.10 16.42
N VAL A 77 6.15 -29.03 15.52
CA VAL A 77 5.50 -30.29 15.94
C VAL A 77 6.45 -31.30 16.59
N VAL A 78 7.77 -31.04 16.57
CA VAL A 78 8.80 -31.83 17.25
C VAL A 78 9.17 -31.28 18.64
N GLN A 79 8.55 -30.18 19.08
CA GLN A 79 8.78 -29.57 20.39
C GLN A 79 8.01 -30.27 21.50
N GLU A 80 8.32 -29.94 22.75
CA GLU A 80 7.56 -30.42 23.93
C GLU A 80 6.32 -29.55 24.16
N PHE A 81 5.13 -30.10 23.93
CA PHE A 81 3.84 -29.44 24.18
C PHE A 81 3.36 -29.73 25.61
N ARG A 82 3.05 -28.69 26.39
CA ARG A 82 2.45 -28.82 27.73
C ARG A 82 0.91 -28.82 27.65
N PRO A 83 0.18 -29.44 28.60
CA PRO A 83 -1.27 -29.29 28.68
C PRO A 83 -1.72 -27.82 28.86
N THR A 84 -2.91 -27.52 28.35
CA THR A 84 -3.62 -26.23 28.50
C THR A 84 -5.14 -26.43 28.43
N ARG A 85 -5.91 -25.35 28.60
CA ARG A 85 -7.39 -25.37 28.68
C ARG A 85 -8.02 -24.07 28.14
N LEU A 86 -9.32 -24.12 27.90
CA LEU A 86 -10.12 -22.94 27.54
C LEU A 86 -10.04 -21.87 28.65
N GLY A 87 -9.80 -20.62 28.26
CA GLY A 87 -9.66 -19.49 29.19
C GLY A 87 -8.29 -19.33 29.84
N GLU A 88 -7.27 -20.07 29.39
CA GLU A 88 -5.87 -19.74 29.68
C GLU A 88 -5.42 -18.53 28.84
N TRP A 89 -4.56 -17.68 29.41
CA TRP A 89 -4.05 -16.47 28.76
C TRP A 89 -2.71 -16.75 28.07
N PHE A 90 -2.53 -16.16 26.88
CA PHE A 90 -1.34 -16.25 26.05
C PHE A 90 -0.82 -14.85 25.72
N GLY A 91 0.35 -14.76 25.07
CA GLY A 91 1.02 -13.50 24.76
C GLY A 91 2.53 -13.53 25.06
N PRO A 92 3.23 -12.38 25.04
CA PRO A 92 2.75 -11.04 24.69
C PRO A 92 2.43 -10.91 23.18
N SER A 93 2.13 -9.71 22.68
CA SER A 93 1.87 -9.53 21.25
C SER A 93 3.00 -10.01 20.36
N TRP A 94 2.63 -10.40 19.14
CA TRP A 94 3.49 -10.97 18.10
C TRP A 94 4.12 -12.33 18.47
N SER A 95 3.91 -12.85 19.69
CA SER A 95 4.28 -14.23 20.03
C SER A 95 3.49 -15.22 19.16
N THR A 96 4.02 -16.44 19.07
CA THR A 96 3.37 -17.54 18.37
C THR A 96 3.22 -18.71 19.33
N HIS A 97 2.04 -19.31 19.36
CA HIS A 97 1.75 -20.49 20.18
C HIS A 97 1.17 -21.59 19.28
N TRP A 98 1.82 -22.74 19.28
CA TRP A 98 1.38 -23.91 18.55
C TRP A 98 0.56 -24.80 19.47
N PHE A 99 -0.69 -25.10 19.10
CA PHE A 99 -1.53 -26.02 19.84
C PHE A 99 -1.62 -27.36 19.10
N HIS A 100 -1.47 -28.47 19.82
CA HIS A 100 -1.88 -29.80 19.35
C HIS A 100 -3.29 -30.06 19.89
N VAL A 101 -4.27 -30.10 18.99
CA VAL A 101 -5.67 -30.34 19.32
C VAL A 101 -5.97 -31.82 19.11
N GLN A 102 -6.49 -32.48 20.14
CA GLN A 102 -6.92 -33.87 20.07
C GLN A 102 -8.39 -33.97 20.49
N LEU A 103 -9.24 -34.30 19.53
CA LEU A 103 -10.69 -34.41 19.71
C LEU A 103 -11.12 -35.87 19.70
N ARG A 104 -12.05 -36.23 20.58
CA ARG A 104 -12.87 -37.44 20.46
C ARG A 104 -14.32 -37.02 20.23
N ILE A 105 -14.89 -37.36 19.08
CA ILE A 105 -16.26 -36.96 18.76
C ILE A 105 -17.26 -37.65 19.70
N PRO A 106 -18.18 -36.92 20.36
CA PRO A 106 -19.24 -37.52 21.18
C PRO A 106 -20.12 -38.50 20.39
N THR A 107 -20.57 -39.57 21.04
CA THR A 107 -21.45 -40.56 20.38
C THR A 107 -22.81 -39.99 19.99
N GLU A 108 -23.26 -38.91 20.66
CA GLU A 108 -24.49 -38.19 20.28
C GLU A 108 -24.37 -37.36 18.98
N PHE A 109 -23.17 -37.16 18.43
CA PHE A 109 -22.95 -36.40 17.17
C PHE A 109 -22.87 -37.32 15.94
N ALA A 110 -23.07 -38.64 16.09
CA ALA A 110 -22.92 -39.60 14.99
C ALA A 110 -23.92 -39.35 13.85
N GLY A 111 -23.42 -39.18 12.63
CA GLY A 111 -24.20 -38.87 11.42
C GLY A 111 -24.50 -37.38 11.20
N GLU A 112 -24.03 -36.49 12.08
CA GLU A 112 -24.19 -35.04 11.94
C GLU A 112 -22.92 -34.38 11.37
N GLU A 113 -23.04 -33.18 10.80
CA GLU A 113 -21.90 -32.32 10.48
C GLU A 113 -21.36 -31.68 11.77
N VAL A 114 -20.06 -31.78 12.03
CA VAL A 114 -19.44 -31.32 13.29
C VAL A 114 -18.42 -30.22 13.03
N HIS A 115 -18.61 -29.11 13.73
CA HIS A 115 -17.77 -27.92 13.66
C HIS A 115 -16.91 -27.80 14.92
N PHE A 116 -15.63 -27.50 14.75
CA PHE A 116 -14.75 -26.97 15.79
C PHE A 116 -14.89 -25.45 15.84
N ILE A 117 -14.94 -24.88 17.05
CA ILE A 117 -15.05 -23.43 17.25
C ILE A 117 -13.81 -22.94 18.01
N TRP A 118 -12.99 -22.15 17.34
CA TRP A 118 -11.81 -21.50 17.91
C TRP A 118 -12.00 -19.99 17.94
N ASN A 119 -12.17 -19.42 19.14
CA ASN A 119 -12.20 -17.98 19.33
C ASN A 119 -11.39 -17.62 20.58
N ALA A 120 -10.13 -17.28 20.36
CA ALA A 120 -9.18 -16.83 21.38
C ALA A 120 -8.86 -15.33 21.23
N ASP A 121 -9.79 -14.56 20.64
CA ASP A 121 -9.67 -13.14 20.28
C ASP A 121 -8.39 -12.81 19.48
N ASN A 122 -7.97 -13.76 18.65
CA ASN A 122 -6.74 -13.73 17.85
C ASN A 122 -6.96 -14.40 16.49
N GLU A 123 -5.89 -14.62 15.72
CA GLU A 123 -5.97 -15.53 14.57
C GLU A 123 -4.98 -16.67 14.65
N ALA A 124 -5.31 -17.68 13.87
CA ALA A 124 -4.52 -18.87 13.75
C ALA A 124 -4.66 -19.53 12.37
N MET A 125 -3.67 -20.34 12.01
CA MET A 125 -3.77 -21.30 10.90
C MET A 125 -4.03 -22.70 11.45
N ILE A 126 -5.06 -23.39 10.94
CA ILE A 126 -5.25 -24.83 11.16
C ILE A 126 -4.32 -25.59 10.22
N TRP A 127 -3.57 -26.53 10.78
CA TRP A 127 -2.64 -27.41 10.08
C TRP A 127 -3.03 -28.87 10.30
N SER A 128 -3.09 -29.67 9.24
CA SER A 128 -3.26 -31.13 9.38
C SER A 128 -1.97 -31.79 9.90
N PRO A 129 -2.04 -33.02 10.46
CA PRO A 129 -0.87 -33.68 11.07
C PRO A 129 0.32 -33.94 10.13
N ASP A 130 0.08 -33.94 8.81
CA ASP A 130 1.07 -34.06 7.74
C ASP A 130 1.70 -32.72 7.32
N GLY A 131 1.31 -31.60 7.96
CA GLY A 131 1.91 -30.29 7.73
C GLY A 131 1.33 -29.52 6.54
N VAL A 132 0.06 -29.71 6.23
CA VAL A 132 -0.65 -28.96 5.18
C VAL A 132 -1.60 -27.93 5.82
N PRO A 133 -1.48 -26.62 5.48
CA PRO A 133 -2.42 -25.59 5.93
C PRO A 133 -3.85 -25.88 5.43
N GLN A 134 -4.84 -25.82 6.32
CA GLN A 134 -6.24 -26.13 6.01
C GLN A 134 -7.13 -24.88 5.98
N GLN A 135 -7.04 -24.04 7.01
CA GLN A 135 -7.89 -22.84 7.15
C GLN A 135 -7.28 -21.81 8.11
N GLY A 136 -7.25 -20.53 7.72
CA GLY A 136 -7.09 -19.39 8.63
C GLY A 136 -8.36 -19.09 9.44
N LEU A 137 -8.21 -18.68 10.69
CA LEU A 137 -9.27 -18.50 11.68
C LEU A 137 -9.27 -17.08 12.27
N THR A 138 -10.37 -16.35 12.12
CA THR A 138 -10.57 -15.00 12.68
C THR A 138 -11.36 -15.03 13.98
N GLY A 139 -10.74 -14.60 15.09
CA GLY A 139 -11.41 -14.41 16.38
C GLY A 139 -12.36 -13.20 16.43
N GLY A 140 -12.81 -12.84 17.63
CA GLY A 140 -13.69 -11.68 17.85
C GLY A 140 -15.18 -11.99 17.68
N ALA A 141 -15.99 -10.93 17.60
CA ALA A 141 -17.46 -10.99 17.64
C ALA A 141 -18.18 -10.20 16.53
N GLY A 142 -17.44 -9.68 15.54
CA GLY A 142 -18.00 -8.95 14.40
C GLY A 142 -18.48 -9.87 13.26
N SER A 143 -18.98 -9.27 12.18
CA SER A 143 -19.42 -10.01 10.98
C SER A 143 -18.27 -10.56 10.13
N ASP A 144 -17.06 -10.09 10.43
CA ASP A 144 -15.76 -10.43 9.87
C ASP A 144 -15.12 -11.68 10.51
N ALA A 145 -15.59 -12.10 11.70
CA ALA A 145 -15.06 -13.25 12.42
C ALA A 145 -15.28 -14.59 11.68
N ARG A 146 -14.32 -15.51 11.86
CA ARG A 146 -14.21 -16.82 11.20
C ARG A 146 -13.66 -17.85 12.21
N HIS A 147 -14.44 -18.11 13.25
CA HIS A 147 -14.08 -19.04 14.31
C HIS A 147 -14.51 -20.50 14.06
N GLU A 148 -15.33 -20.76 13.04
CA GLU A 148 -15.86 -22.11 12.72
C GLU A 148 -14.98 -22.86 11.71
N TYR A 149 -14.67 -24.13 12.00
CA TYR A 149 -13.99 -25.07 11.08
C TYR A 149 -14.72 -26.41 11.04
N ILE A 150 -15.10 -26.88 9.85
CA ILE A 150 -15.79 -28.16 9.67
C ILE A 150 -14.77 -29.30 9.86
N LEU A 151 -14.97 -30.13 10.89
CA LEU A 151 -14.15 -31.33 11.14
C LEU A 151 -14.56 -32.49 10.22
N THR A 152 -15.87 -32.66 10.03
CA THR A 152 -16.46 -33.72 9.22
C THR A 152 -17.90 -33.35 8.86
N ALA A 153 -18.33 -33.69 7.64
CA ALA A 153 -19.72 -33.54 7.17
C ALA A 153 -20.66 -34.65 7.67
N SER A 154 -20.13 -35.71 8.28
CA SER A 154 -20.90 -36.82 8.87
C SER A 154 -20.01 -37.57 9.86
N ALA A 155 -20.14 -37.24 11.14
CA ALA A 155 -19.29 -37.79 12.20
C ALA A 155 -19.52 -39.29 12.49
N GLN A 156 -18.46 -39.97 12.92
CA GLN A 156 -18.52 -41.31 13.50
C GLN A 156 -18.37 -41.21 15.02
N GLY A 157 -19.39 -41.64 15.76
CA GLY A 157 -19.43 -41.53 17.22
C GLY A 157 -18.23 -42.22 17.90
N GLY A 158 -17.39 -41.44 18.56
CA GLY A 158 -16.18 -41.92 19.24
C GLY A 158 -14.88 -41.87 18.42
N GLU A 159 -14.92 -41.41 17.16
CA GLU A 159 -13.72 -41.21 16.33
C GLU A 159 -12.77 -40.17 16.95
N ILE A 160 -11.47 -40.29 16.62
CA ILE A 160 -10.42 -39.41 17.12
C ILE A 160 -9.87 -38.58 15.96
N ILE A 161 -9.97 -37.26 16.07
CA ILE A 161 -9.46 -36.31 15.09
C ILE A 161 -8.34 -35.51 15.76
N GLN A 162 -7.20 -35.37 15.07
CA GLN A 162 -6.07 -34.59 15.55
C GLN A 162 -5.60 -33.61 14.47
N PHE A 163 -5.19 -32.42 14.90
CA PHE A 163 -4.64 -31.37 14.06
C PHE A 163 -3.85 -30.38 14.92
N TYR A 164 -3.13 -29.47 14.27
CA TYR A 164 -2.40 -28.39 14.94
C TYR A 164 -3.03 -27.04 14.63
N ILE A 165 -2.83 -26.08 15.52
CA ILE A 165 -3.22 -24.68 15.34
C ILE A 165 -1.99 -23.81 15.61
N GLU A 166 -1.55 -23.06 14.60
CA GLU A 166 -0.51 -22.02 14.74
C GLU A 166 -1.21 -20.71 15.07
N MET A 167 -1.19 -20.30 16.34
CA MET A 167 -1.87 -19.10 16.84
C MET A 167 -0.89 -17.91 16.91
N ALA A 168 -1.25 -16.78 16.30
CA ALA A 168 -0.42 -15.58 16.20
C ALA A 168 -1.02 -14.41 16.99
N CYS A 169 -0.18 -13.73 17.77
CA CYS A 169 -0.63 -12.79 18.79
C CYS A 169 -0.65 -11.31 18.34
N ASN A 170 -1.20 -10.99 17.16
CA ASN A 170 -1.18 -9.62 16.60
C ASN A 170 -2.45 -9.24 15.82
N GLY A 171 -3.12 -8.09 16.00
CA GLY A 171 -4.46 -7.84 15.39
C GLY A 171 -4.62 -7.79 13.87
N MET A 172 -5.88 -7.83 13.38
CA MET A 172 -6.29 -7.82 11.95
C MET A 172 -5.81 -6.53 11.27
N PHE A 173 -5.68 -5.48 12.06
CA PHE A 173 -5.10 -4.18 11.69
C PHE A 173 -3.89 -3.90 12.60
N GLY A 174 -3.10 -4.92 12.89
CA GLY A 174 -2.07 -4.94 13.93
C GLY A 174 -2.64 -4.87 15.35
N ALA A 175 -1.77 -4.85 16.36
CA ALA A 175 -2.13 -4.82 17.77
C ALA A 175 -2.61 -3.42 18.28
N GLY A 176 -3.07 -2.55 17.39
CA GLY A 176 -3.31 -1.12 17.64
C GLY A 176 -4.32 -0.79 18.74
N SER A 177 -4.16 0.37 19.37
CA SER A 177 -5.15 0.99 20.27
C SER A 177 -6.32 1.62 19.49
N GLY A 178 -7.09 0.76 18.82
CA GLY A 178 -8.05 1.12 17.76
C GLY A 178 -7.40 1.00 16.38
N LEU A 179 -8.15 1.30 15.31
CA LEU A 179 -7.75 1.08 13.91
C LEU A 179 -6.42 1.73 13.49
N ILE A 180 -6.02 2.83 14.15
CA ILE A 180 -4.81 3.61 13.82
C ILE A 180 -4.02 4.02 15.08
N GLY A 181 -4.24 3.33 16.20
CA GLY A 181 -3.46 3.55 17.42
C GLY A 181 -2.11 2.82 17.36
N PRO A 182 -1.06 3.32 18.03
CA PRO A 182 0.19 2.55 18.17
C PRO A 182 -0.11 1.17 18.80
N PRO A 183 0.68 0.14 18.46
CA PRO A 183 0.43 -1.23 18.92
C PRO A 183 0.55 -1.34 20.44
N ASP A 184 -0.47 -1.90 21.07
CA ASP A 184 -0.41 -2.38 22.44
C ASP A 184 0.31 -3.76 22.42
N PRO A 185 1.41 -3.96 23.16
CA PRO A 185 2.11 -5.23 23.20
C PRO A 185 1.35 -6.38 23.91
N ASN A 186 0.02 -6.26 24.11
CA ASN A 186 -0.85 -7.24 24.78
C ASN A 186 -2.15 -7.55 23.98
N ARG A 187 -2.14 -7.48 22.63
CA ARG A 187 -3.32 -7.60 21.74
C ARG A 187 -3.10 -8.42 20.43
N PHE A 188 -4.16 -9.07 19.86
CA PHE A 188 -4.09 -10.23 18.92
C PHE A 188 -5.05 -10.13 17.65
N PHE A 189 -4.93 -11.00 16.57
CA PHE A 189 -5.56 -11.18 15.16
C PHE A 189 -4.66 -11.47 13.84
N ASN A 190 -4.77 -10.82 12.62
CA ASN A 190 -4.20 -11.26 11.26
C ASN A 190 -3.75 -10.19 10.17
N LEU A 191 -3.44 -10.58 8.90
CA LEU A 191 -3.21 -9.77 7.66
C LEU A 191 -3.63 -10.51 6.32
N ASN A 192 -3.88 -9.82 5.17
CA ASN A 192 -4.39 -10.36 3.86
C ASN A 192 -3.48 -10.12 2.60
N GLU A 193 -3.93 -10.53 1.39
CA GLU A 193 -3.07 -11.01 0.27
C GLU A 193 -2.64 -10.06 -0.89
N LEU A 194 -1.46 -10.36 -1.48
CA LEU A 194 -0.79 -9.71 -2.63
C LEU A 194 0.07 -10.71 -3.46
N ALA A 195 0.54 -10.33 -4.66
CA ALA A 195 1.24 -11.27 -5.55
C ALA A 195 2.62 -11.74 -5.07
N GLN A 196 3.39 -10.89 -4.37
CA GLN A 196 4.60 -11.29 -3.65
C GLN A 196 4.35 -12.47 -2.71
N GLN A 197 3.14 -12.59 -2.17
CA GLN A 197 2.78 -13.66 -1.27
C GLN A 197 2.61 -15.01 -2.01
N TYR A 198 2.43 -15.02 -3.34
CA TYR A 198 2.59 -16.26 -4.10
C TYR A 198 4.02 -16.79 -4.05
N GLU A 199 5.03 -15.91 -3.95
CA GLU A 199 6.41 -16.34 -3.74
C GLU A 199 6.63 -16.80 -2.29
N TRP A 200 6.13 -16.06 -1.29
CA TRP A 200 6.17 -16.51 0.12
C TRP A 200 5.45 -17.85 0.35
N VAL A 201 4.29 -18.08 -0.29
CA VAL A 201 3.55 -19.36 -0.19
C VAL A 201 4.26 -20.49 -0.95
N LYS A 202 4.89 -20.20 -2.08
CA LYS A 202 5.74 -21.14 -2.84
C LYS A 202 7.00 -21.54 -2.07
N GLU A 203 7.59 -20.62 -1.30
CA GLU A 203 8.81 -20.84 -0.51
C GLU A 203 8.52 -21.47 0.86
N GLY A 204 7.55 -20.94 1.60
CA GLY A 204 7.19 -21.39 2.95
C GLY A 204 6.22 -22.57 3.01
N TYR A 205 5.30 -22.67 2.04
CA TYR A 205 4.19 -23.65 2.05
C TYR A 205 4.02 -24.42 0.72
N PRO A 206 5.02 -25.17 0.21
CA PRO A 206 4.95 -25.80 -1.13
C PRO A 206 3.71 -26.69 -1.39
N ALA A 207 3.20 -27.39 -0.37
CA ALA A 207 1.99 -28.20 -0.51
C ALA A 207 0.70 -27.38 -0.67
N LEU A 208 0.65 -26.16 -0.10
CA LEU A 208 -0.44 -25.20 -0.33
C LEU A 208 -0.30 -24.57 -1.72
N TRP A 209 0.93 -24.22 -2.13
CA TRP A 209 1.21 -23.73 -3.48
C TRP A 209 0.71 -24.68 -4.58
N GLU A 210 0.97 -25.99 -4.46
CA GLU A 210 0.46 -26.97 -5.43
C GLU A 210 -1.08 -27.01 -5.48
N ARG A 211 -1.76 -26.99 -4.33
CA ARG A 211 -3.24 -26.87 -4.27
C ARG A 211 -3.73 -25.57 -4.92
N ILE A 212 -3.00 -24.46 -4.79
CA ILE A 212 -3.32 -23.20 -5.49
C ILE A 212 -3.15 -23.38 -7.00
N ARG A 213 -2.07 -24.03 -7.48
CA ARG A 213 -1.88 -24.32 -8.92
C ARG A 213 -3.02 -25.17 -9.50
N GLU A 214 -3.46 -26.20 -8.77
CA GLU A 214 -4.64 -27.00 -9.15
C GLU A 214 -5.91 -26.14 -9.25
N LYS A 215 -6.15 -25.25 -8.29
CA LYS A 215 -7.33 -24.38 -8.28
C LYS A 215 -7.29 -23.30 -9.37
N ILE A 216 -6.09 -22.88 -9.79
CA ILE A 216 -5.87 -22.03 -10.97
C ILE A 216 -6.19 -22.80 -12.25
N ALA A 217 -5.70 -24.04 -12.39
CA ALA A 217 -6.02 -24.90 -13.54
C ALA A 217 -7.53 -25.20 -13.65
N GLN A 218 -8.20 -25.38 -12.50
CA GLN A 218 -9.66 -25.56 -12.39
C GLN A 218 -10.46 -24.25 -12.57
N ASN A 219 -9.79 -23.10 -12.79
CA ASN A 219 -10.38 -21.75 -12.88
C ASN A 219 -11.19 -21.31 -11.63
N GLN A 220 -11.01 -21.99 -10.49
CA GLN A 220 -11.66 -21.73 -9.20
C GLN A 220 -10.92 -20.65 -8.39
N PHE A 221 -9.60 -20.55 -8.55
CA PHE A 221 -8.76 -19.47 -8.03
C PHE A 221 -8.19 -18.71 -9.23
N ARG A 222 -8.22 -17.36 -9.22
CA ARG A 222 -7.85 -16.55 -10.40
C ARG A 222 -6.91 -15.40 -10.03
N PRO A 223 -5.60 -15.51 -10.33
CA PRO A 223 -4.64 -14.47 -10.02
C PRO A 223 -4.99 -13.17 -10.77
N THR A 224 -5.07 -12.06 -10.02
CA THR A 224 -5.61 -10.76 -10.47
C THR A 224 -4.65 -9.64 -10.05
N GLY A 225 -4.78 -8.45 -10.64
CA GLY A 225 -3.97 -7.26 -10.34
C GLY A 225 -2.75 -7.09 -11.23
N GLY A 226 -2.01 -8.15 -11.49
CA GLY A 226 -0.88 -8.13 -12.43
C GLY A 226 0.38 -7.42 -11.92
N THR A 227 0.42 -7.03 -10.65
CA THR A 227 1.54 -6.32 -10.00
C THR A 227 2.17 -7.14 -8.86
N TRP A 228 3.46 -6.93 -8.60
CA TRP A 228 4.21 -7.54 -7.49
C TRP A 228 3.57 -7.28 -6.12
N VAL A 229 3.19 -6.03 -5.86
CA VAL A 229 2.38 -5.59 -4.71
C VAL A 229 1.33 -4.59 -5.19
N GLU A 230 0.41 -4.21 -4.31
CA GLU A 230 -0.45 -3.04 -4.53
C GLU A 230 0.31 -1.77 -4.13
N MET A 231 1.03 -1.19 -5.10
CA MET A 231 1.95 -0.09 -4.85
C MET A 231 1.25 1.27 -4.71
N ASP A 232 1.92 2.23 -4.06
CA ASP A 232 1.62 3.64 -4.35
C ASP A 232 2.00 3.94 -5.81
N THR A 233 1.28 4.88 -6.44
CA THR A 233 1.51 5.22 -7.85
C THR A 233 1.97 6.66 -8.07
N ASN A 234 2.16 7.40 -6.99
CA ASN A 234 2.42 8.83 -6.97
C ASN A 234 3.91 9.15 -6.75
N MET A 235 4.55 8.40 -5.86
CA MET A 235 5.92 8.62 -5.40
C MET A 235 6.95 7.68 -6.07
N PRO A 236 6.67 6.38 -6.34
CA PRO A 236 7.60 5.55 -7.11
C PRO A 236 7.85 6.10 -8.52
N SER A 237 9.06 5.88 -9.01
CA SER A 237 9.45 6.23 -10.37
C SER A 237 8.64 5.47 -11.42
N GLY A 238 8.52 6.05 -12.63
CA GLY A 238 7.86 5.38 -13.75
C GLY A 238 8.47 4.02 -14.09
N GLU A 239 9.79 3.89 -13.91
CA GLU A 239 10.51 2.62 -14.09
C GLU A 239 10.08 1.57 -13.07
N SER A 240 9.98 1.96 -11.79
CA SER A 240 9.41 1.12 -10.74
C SER A 240 8.00 0.62 -11.07
N LEU A 241 7.12 1.49 -11.57
CA LEU A 241 5.76 1.08 -11.98
C LEU A 241 5.78 0.02 -13.10
N CYS A 242 6.75 0.08 -14.01
CA CYS A 242 6.98 -0.97 -15.01
C CYS A 242 7.50 -2.28 -14.38
N ARG A 243 8.42 -2.21 -13.40
CA ARG A 243 9.01 -3.41 -12.76
C ARG A 243 8.01 -4.27 -12.00
N HIS A 244 6.97 -3.66 -11.42
CA HIS A 244 5.90 -4.38 -10.74
C HIS A 244 5.21 -5.45 -11.60
N GLN A 245 5.18 -5.30 -12.92
CA GLN A 245 4.29 -6.07 -13.81
C GLN A 245 4.84 -7.44 -14.25
N ARG A 246 6.08 -7.80 -13.87
CA ARG A 246 6.83 -8.91 -14.49
C ARG A 246 6.50 -10.32 -13.97
N PHE A 247 5.98 -10.44 -12.75
CA PHE A 247 5.93 -11.71 -12.00
C PHE A 247 4.96 -12.77 -12.58
N PHE A 248 3.75 -12.35 -12.98
CA PHE A 248 2.66 -13.28 -13.32
C PHE A 248 2.94 -14.10 -14.59
N GLU A 249 3.54 -13.49 -15.60
CA GLU A 249 3.87 -14.15 -16.87
C GLU A 249 4.86 -15.30 -16.65
N GLN A 250 5.87 -15.10 -15.78
CA GLN A 250 6.89 -16.11 -15.45
C GLN A 250 6.32 -17.33 -14.72
N HIS A 251 5.35 -17.13 -13.81
CA HIS A 251 4.86 -18.17 -12.91
C HIS A 251 3.57 -18.86 -13.36
N PHE A 252 2.71 -18.15 -14.11
CA PHE A 252 1.38 -18.65 -14.52
C PHE A 252 1.19 -18.72 -16.04
N GLY A 253 2.18 -18.29 -16.84
CA GLY A 253 2.13 -18.33 -18.31
C GLY A 253 1.04 -17.43 -18.94
N LYS A 254 0.47 -16.51 -18.16
CA LYS A 254 -0.59 -15.58 -18.56
C LYS A 254 -0.43 -14.26 -17.82
N ARG A 255 -0.67 -13.15 -18.50
CA ARG A 255 -0.84 -11.83 -17.86
C ARG A 255 -2.28 -11.63 -17.39
N CYS A 256 -2.48 -10.84 -16.34
CA CYS A 256 -3.81 -10.38 -15.95
C CYS A 256 -4.35 -9.41 -17.01
N LYS A 257 -5.67 -9.35 -17.21
CA LYS A 257 -6.31 -8.34 -18.09
C LYS A 257 -6.73 -7.06 -17.35
N VAL A 258 -6.84 -7.17 -16.02
CA VAL A 258 -7.35 -6.13 -15.11
C VAL A 258 -6.23 -5.72 -14.17
N PHE A 259 -5.84 -4.45 -14.25
CA PHE A 259 -5.02 -3.78 -13.27
C PHE A 259 -5.90 -3.47 -12.05
N TRP A 260 -5.48 -3.87 -10.85
CA TRP A 260 -6.33 -3.86 -9.66
C TRP A 260 -5.60 -3.16 -8.52
N LEU A 261 -6.01 -1.93 -8.24
CA LEU A 261 -5.48 -1.11 -7.14
C LEU A 261 -6.65 -0.47 -6.38
N PRO A 262 -7.48 -1.25 -5.65
CA PRO A 262 -8.55 -0.71 -4.79
C PRO A 262 -8.08 0.44 -3.88
N ASP A 263 -6.87 0.32 -3.34
CA ASP A 263 -6.44 1.01 -2.12
C ASP A 263 -5.28 2.01 -2.25
N SER A 264 -4.56 2.06 -3.37
CA SER A 264 -3.53 3.09 -3.59
C SER A 264 -4.07 4.52 -3.43
N PHE A 265 -3.33 5.40 -2.76
CA PHE A 265 -3.79 6.72 -2.33
C PHE A 265 -3.75 7.80 -3.44
N GLY A 266 -4.46 7.56 -4.55
CA GLY A 266 -4.52 8.42 -5.74
C GLY A 266 -3.66 7.90 -6.89
N TYR A 267 -3.97 8.33 -8.12
CA TYR A 267 -3.45 7.67 -9.32
C TYR A 267 -2.82 8.60 -10.35
N SER A 268 -1.55 8.32 -10.65
CA SER A 268 -0.73 9.04 -11.64
C SER A 268 -1.35 9.07 -13.04
N PRO A 269 -1.31 10.22 -13.74
CA PRO A 269 -1.97 10.42 -15.04
C PRO A 269 -1.37 9.59 -16.18
N GLN A 270 -0.21 8.96 -16.00
CA GLN A 270 0.43 8.14 -17.04
C GLN A 270 0.07 6.65 -16.96
N LEU A 271 -0.56 6.21 -15.87
CA LEU A 271 -0.97 4.82 -15.69
C LEU A 271 -1.80 4.23 -16.84
N PRO A 272 -2.73 4.96 -17.52
CA PRO A 272 -3.41 4.42 -18.69
C PRO A 272 -2.48 3.92 -19.79
N GLN A 273 -1.34 4.60 -20.02
CA GLN A 273 -0.32 4.15 -20.96
C GLN A 273 0.42 2.92 -20.42
N LEU A 274 0.88 2.96 -19.17
CA LEU A 274 1.64 1.86 -18.55
C LEU A 274 0.82 0.56 -18.44
N VAL A 275 -0.48 0.67 -18.17
CA VAL A 275 -1.43 -0.45 -18.17
C VAL A 275 -1.56 -1.05 -19.57
N ARG A 276 -1.62 -0.25 -20.64
CA ARG A 276 -1.65 -0.78 -22.01
C ARG A 276 -0.33 -1.41 -22.44
N LEU A 277 0.82 -0.83 -22.08
CA LEU A 277 2.14 -1.40 -22.35
C LEU A 277 2.35 -2.75 -21.61
N ALA A 278 1.66 -2.96 -20.50
CA ALA A 278 1.63 -4.23 -19.77
C ALA A 278 0.83 -5.35 -20.47
N ASP A 279 0.09 -5.07 -21.56
CA ASP A 279 -0.99 -5.91 -22.10
C ASP A 279 -2.20 -6.06 -21.14
N MET A 280 -2.39 -5.10 -20.22
CA MET A 280 -3.62 -4.95 -19.45
C MET A 280 -4.59 -4.01 -20.20
N LYS A 281 -5.89 -4.26 -20.03
CA LYS A 281 -6.96 -3.57 -20.78
C LYS A 281 -7.92 -2.76 -19.90
N TYR A 282 -8.04 -3.16 -18.64
CA TYR A 282 -9.04 -2.67 -17.69
C TYR A 282 -8.38 -2.23 -16.38
N PHE A 283 -9.03 -1.32 -15.64
CA PHE A 283 -8.55 -0.83 -14.34
C PHE A 283 -9.66 -0.80 -13.29
N PHE A 284 -9.36 -1.24 -12.07
CA PHE A 284 -10.24 -1.17 -10.90
C PHE A 284 -9.58 -0.43 -9.73
N THR A 285 -10.35 0.46 -9.08
CA THR A 285 -9.97 1.26 -7.91
C THR A 285 -11.18 1.50 -7.00
N GLN A 286 -10.95 1.75 -5.70
CA GLN A 286 -12.01 2.11 -4.75
C GLN A 286 -11.80 3.47 -4.06
N LYS A 287 -10.57 3.83 -3.66
CA LYS A 287 -10.29 5.01 -2.79
C LYS A 287 -10.97 6.31 -3.22
N LEU A 288 -11.06 6.60 -4.53
CA LEU A 288 -11.66 7.84 -5.05
C LEU A 288 -13.12 8.05 -4.63
N SER A 289 -13.81 6.99 -4.22
CA SER A 289 -15.15 7.08 -3.62
C SER A 289 -15.17 7.74 -2.23
N TRP A 290 -14.01 7.83 -1.57
CA TRP A 290 -13.82 8.40 -0.22
C TRP A 290 -13.29 9.84 -0.25
N ASN A 291 -13.27 10.49 -1.42
CA ASN A 291 -13.00 11.93 -1.54
C ASN A 291 -13.93 12.73 -0.60
N ASN A 292 -13.36 13.62 0.21
CA ASN A 292 -14.09 14.35 1.25
C ASN A 292 -14.61 15.73 0.82
N VAL A 293 -14.13 16.30 -0.30
CA VAL A 293 -14.63 17.56 -0.86
C VAL A 293 -15.57 17.28 -2.04
N ASN A 294 -15.08 16.58 -3.06
CA ASN A 294 -15.81 16.30 -4.30
C ASN A 294 -16.04 14.79 -4.46
N LYS A 295 -17.29 14.35 -4.31
CA LYS A 295 -17.66 12.98 -4.71
C LYS A 295 -17.37 12.81 -6.20
N PHE A 296 -16.53 11.82 -6.55
CA PHE A 296 -16.11 11.59 -7.92
C PHE A 296 -17.35 11.35 -8.83
N PRO A 297 -17.46 12.03 -9.99
CA PRO A 297 -18.72 12.09 -10.73
C PRO A 297 -19.11 10.80 -11.43
N LEU A 298 -18.15 9.91 -11.70
CA LEU A 298 -18.31 8.69 -12.50
C LEU A 298 -18.08 7.43 -11.64
N THR A 299 -18.49 6.28 -12.16
CA THR A 299 -18.25 4.94 -11.59
C THR A 299 -17.81 3.93 -12.66
N THR A 300 -18.20 4.10 -13.92
CA THR A 300 -17.68 3.41 -15.10
C THR A 300 -17.29 4.47 -16.14
N PHE A 301 -16.02 4.50 -16.55
CA PHE A 301 -15.52 5.55 -17.45
C PHE A 301 -14.26 5.13 -18.24
N LEU A 302 -13.95 5.89 -19.29
CA LEU A 302 -12.71 5.75 -20.06
C LEU A 302 -11.64 6.70 -19.51
N TRP A 303 -10.78 6.18 -18.63
CA TRP A 303 -9.63 6.92 -18.13
C TRP A 303 -8.57 7.08 -19.24
N THR A 304 -8.15 8.32 -19.47
CA THR A 304 -7.31 8.75 -20.58
C THR A 304 -6.02 9.37 -20.06
N GLY A 305 -4.88 8.82 -20.48
CA GLY A 305 -3.56 9.27 -20.08
C GLY A 305 -3.18 10.63 -20.68
N LEU A 306 -1.99 11.14 -20.31
CA LEU A 306 -1.46 12.40 -20.87
C LEU A 306 -1.34 12.32 -22.41
N ASP A 307 -0.88 11.17 -22.90
CA ASP A 307 -0.70 10.79 -24.31
C ASP A 307 -2.01 10.53 -25.08
N GLY A 308 -3.15 10.44 -24.39
CA GLY A 308 -4.44 10.08 -24.97
C GLY A 308 -4.76 8.57 -24.97
N THR A 309 -3.87 7.71 -24.46
CA THR A 309 -4.14 6.27 -24.32
C THR A 309 -5.27 6.03 -23.33
N LYS A 310 -6.24 5.15 -23.69
CA LYS A 310 -7.45 4.91 -22.89
C LYS A 310 -7.52 3.52 -22.25
N VAL A 311 -7.94 3.47 -21.00
CA VAL A 311 -8.27 2.25 -20.24
C VAL A 311 -9.72 2.35 -19.76
N LEU A 312 -10.47 1.24 -19.82
CA LEU A 312 -11.81 1.17 -19.25
C LEU A 312 -11.67 0.94 -17.74
N THR A 313 -12.23 1.87 -16.96
CA THR A 313 -12.11 1.93 -15.51
C THR A 313 -13.47 1.75 -14.84
N HIS A 314 -13.50 0.99 -13.75
CA HIS A 314 -14.68 0.86 -12.90
C HIS A 314 -14.31 1.01 -11.42
N MET A 315 -15.24 1.56 -10.64
CA MET A 315 -15.17 1.64 -9.18
C MET A 315 -16.45 1.05 -8.60
N ALA A 316 -16.34 0.16 -7.62
CA ALA A 316 -17.51 -0.51 -7.06
C ALA A 316 -18.43 0.52 -6.35
N PRO A 317 -19.70 0.68 -6.78
CA PRO A 317 -20.61 1.65 -6.17
C PRO A 317 -21.03 1.31 -4.73
N SER A 318 -20.64 0.14 -4.23
CA SER A 318 -20.64 -0.21 -2.81
C SER A 318 -19.84 0.77 -1.94
N GLU A 319 -18.98 1.61 -2.52
CA GLU A 319 -18.05 2.52 -1.82
C GLU A 319 -17.05 1.75 -0.91
N THR A 320 -16.88 0.44 -1.13
CA THR A 320 -15.94 -0.46 -0.42
C THR A 320 -15.68 -1.76 -1.20
N TYR A 321 -14.47 -2.33 -1.05
CA TYR A 321 -14.11 -3.70 -1.46
C TYR A 321 -14.34 -4.75 -0.37
N ASN A 322 -14.64 -4.32 0.87
CA ASN A 322 -14.87 -5.20 2.03
C ASN A 322 -16.36 -5.56 2.23
N ALA A 323 -17.14 -5.65 1.14
CA ALA A 323 -18.58 -5.80 1.26
C ALA A 323 -18.97 -7.11 1.96
N GLN A 324 -19.96 -7.02 2.86
CA GLN A 324 -20.43 -8.12 3.71
C GLN A 324 -21.59 -8.90 3.08
N CYS A 325 -21.92 -8.59 1.82
CA CYS A 325 -23.00 -9.19 1.04
C CYS A 325 -24.37 -9.08 1.71
N THR A 326 -24.69 -7.89 2.21
CA THR A 326 -26.00 -7.56 2.79
C THR A 326 -26.98 -7.00 1.74
N PRO A 327 -28.31 -7.07 1.99
CA PRO A 327 -29.30 -6.40 1.14
C PRO A 327 -29.09 -4.88 1.05
N GLU A 328 -28.62 -4.24 2.13
CA GLU A 328 -28.34 -2.81 2.15
C GLU A 328 -27.19 -2.44 1.22
N GLU A 329 -26.14 -3.26 1.13
CA GLU A 329 -25.01 -3.02 0.22
C GLU A 329 -25.42 -3.17 -1.26
N LEU A 330 -26.34 -4.08 -1.59
CA LEU A 330 -26.93 -4.16 -2.94
C LEU A 330 -27.74 -2.90 -3.26
N ILE A 331 -28.61 -2.47 -2.35
CA ILE A 331 -29.40 -1.23 -2.50
C ILE A 331 -28.47 -0.01 -2.60
N ARG A 332 -27.38 0.05 -1.81
CA ARG A 332 -26.35 1.08 -1.87
C ARG A 332 -25.65 1.08 -3.23
N THR A 333 -25.26 -0.09 -3.72
CA THR A 333 -24.61 -0.26 -5.03
C THR A 333 -25.50 0.27 -6.16
N VAL A 334 -26.76 -0.16 -6.22
CA VAL A 334 -27.73 0.34 -7.22
C VAL A 334 -27.92 1.85 -7.08
N ARG A 335 -28.12 2.38 -5.86
CA ARG A 335 -28.31 3.81 -5.63
C ARG A 335 -27.11 4.63 -6.10
N ASN A 336 -25.91 4.22 -5.72
CA ASN A 336 -24.68 4.98 -5.88
C ASN A 336 -24.07 4.91 -7.30
N HIS A 337 -24.39 3.90 -8.12
CA HIS A 337 -23.88 3.80 -9.49
C HIS A 337 -24.25 5.07 -10.28
N ARG A 338 -23.26 5.78 -10.82
CA ARG A 338 -23.45 7.11 -11.41
C ARG A 338 -23.92 7.02 -12.85
N ASP A 339 -23.26 6.18 -13.64
CA ASP A 339 -23.34 6.16 -15.10
C ASP A 339 -24.50 5.28 -15.61
N LYS A 340 -25.64 5.26 -14.91
CA LYS A 340 -26.81 4.42 -15.24
C LYS A 340 -27.37 4.62 -16.66
N GLU A 341 -27.10 5.78 -17.25
CA GLU A 341 -27.41 6.11 -18.64
C GLU A 341 -26.61 5.27 -19.65
N TYR A 342 -25.39 4.87 -19.28
CA TYR A 342 -24.43 4.16 -20.13
C TYR A 342 -24.24 2.68 -19.73
N SER A 343 -24.43 2.36 -18.44
CA SER A 343 -24.13 1.06 -17.84
C SER A 343 -25.20 0.67 -16.82
N ASN A 344 -25.75 -0.54 -16.95
CA ASN A 344 -26.69 -1.11 -15.97
C ASN A 344 -26.06 -2.22 -15.11
N THR A 345 -24.73 -2.38 -15.18
CA THR A 345 -23.98 -3.50 -14.60
C THR A 345 -22.80 -2.96 -13.78
N SER A 346 -22.64 -3.41 -12.53
CA SER A 346 -21.59 -2.91 -11.62
C SER A 346 -21.01 -4.03 -10.74
N LEU A 347 -19.74 -3.93 -10.36
CA LEU A 347 -19.14 -4.85 -9.39
C LEU A 347 -19.65 -4.61 -7.97
N LEU A 348 -19.92 -5.70 -7.27
CA LEU A 348 -19.86 -5.79 -5.81
C LEU A 348 -18.58 -6.56 -5.47
N VAL A 349 -17.60 -5.90 -4.84
CA VAL A 349 -16.37 -6.54 -4.37
C VAL A 349 -16.55 -6.84 -2.88
N TYR A 350 -16.33 -8.10 -2.48
CA TYR A 350 -16.75 -8.64 -1.20
C TYR A 350 -15.67 -9.49 -0.52
N GLY A 351 -15.69 -9.52 0.81
CA GLY A 351 -14.73 -10.21 1.66
C GLY A 351 -14.18 -9.31 2.78
N ASN A 352 -13.21 -9.81 3.53
CA ASN A 352 -12.50 -9.07 4.56
C ASN A 352 -11.07 -8.77 4.07
N GLY A 353 -10.89 -7.62 3.38
CA GLY A 353 -9.59 -7.05 3.02
C GLY A 353 -8.93 -6.36 4.21
N ASP A 354 -8.03 -5.40 3.95
CA ASP A 354 -7.26 -4.58 4.91
C ASP A 354 -6.41 -5.35 5.94
N GLY A 355 -6.54 -6.67 5.97
CA GLY A 355 -5.88 -7.56 6.91
C GLY A 355 -6.70 -8.79 7.35
N GLY A 356 -7.93 -9.00 6.86
CA GLY A 356 -8.76 -10.15 7.24
C GLY A 356 -8.60 -11.42 6.38
N GLY A 357 -9.29 -12.50 6.74
CA GLY A 357 -9.21 -13.80 6.06
C GLY A 357 -9.99 -13.98 4.74
N GLY A 358 -10.23 -12.92 3.97
CA GLY A 358 -10.96 -12.98 2.69
C GLY A 358 -12.49 -13.20 2.82
N PRO A 359 -13.18 -13.79 1.82
CA PRO A 359 -14.63 -13.95 1.85
C PRO A 359 -15.11 -15.15 2.68
N LEU A 360 -16.08 -14.90 3.56
CA LEU A 360 -16.69 -15.92 4.43
C LEU A 360 -17.76 -16.75 3.71
N ALA A 361 -17.95 -18.00 4.13
CA ALA A 361 -18.99 -18.89 3.59
C ALA A 361 -20.41 -18.28 3.72
N SER A 362 -20.66 -17.54 4.80
CA SER A 362 -21.90 -16.79 5.03
C SER A 362 -22.18 -15.73 3.97
N MET A 363 -21.14 -15.06 3.43
CA MET A 363 -21.28 -14.10 2.32
C MET A 363 -21.70 -14.81 1.03
N ILE A 364 -21.10 -15.95 0.73
CA ILE A 364 -21.43 -16.77 -0.45
C ILE A 364 -22.89 -17.25 -0.38
N GLU A 365 -23.33 -17.68 0.79
CA GLU A 365 -24.72 -18.12 1.01
C GLU A 365 -25.73 -16.96 0.96
N ARG A 366 -25.38 -15.77 1.47
CA ARG A 366 -26.18 -14.54 1.26
C ARG A 366 -26.33 -14.22 -0.23
N LEU A 367 -25.23 -14.24 -1.01
CA LEU A 367 -25.27 -13.96 -2.45
C LEU A 367 -26.09 -15.01 -3.23
N ARG A 368 -26.04 -16.30 -2.85
CA ARG A 368 -26.91 -17.34 -3.43
C ARG A 368 -28.39 -17.04 -3.16
N ARG A 369 -28.75 -16.66 -1.93
CA ARG A 369 -30.14 -16.35 -1.55
C ARG A 369 -30.65 -15.06 -2.19
N MET A 370 -29.78 -14.07 -2.36
CA MET A 370 -30.11 -12.79 -3.00
C MET A 370 -29.97 -12.79 -4.53
N LYS A 371 -29.70 -13.95 -5.16
CA LYS A 371 -29.46 -14.08 -6.61
C LYS A 371 -30.53 -13.40 -7.46
N ASP A 372 -31.81 -13.63 -7.12
CA ASP A 372 -32.95 -13.06 -7.82
C ASP A 372 -34.12 -12.91 -6.82
N VAL A 373 -34.11 -11.80 -6.07
CA VAL A 373 -35.10 -11.50 -5.02
C VAL A 373 -35.80 -10.18 -5.35
N ASP A 374 -37.14 -10.21 -5.34
CA ASP A 374 -37.97 -9.03 -5.63
C ASP A 374 -37.58 -7.83 -4.76
N GLY A 375 -37.29 -6.70 -5.41
CA GLY A 375 -36.85 -5.46 -4.76
C GLY A 375 -35.33 -5.29 -4.61
N LEU A 376 -34.53 -6.30 -4.96
CA LEU A 376 -33.06 -6.21 -5.05
C LEU A 376 -32.59 -6.28 -6.51
N SER A 377 -31.36 -5.84 -6.77
CA SER A 377 -30.66 -6.13 -8.03
C SER A 377 -30.37 -7.62 -8.15
N LYS A 378 -30.54 -8.19 -9.35
CA LYS A 378 -30.06 -9.56 -9.63
C LYS A 378 -28.55 -9.65 -9.40
N VAL A 379 -28.08 -10.76 -8.84
CA VAL A 379 -26.68 -10.99 -8.46
C VAL A 379 -26.12 -12.19 -9.20
N GLU A 380 -25.00 -12.01 -9.91
CA GLU A 380 -24.28 -13.10 -10.56
C GLU A 380 -22.83 -13.19 -10.04
N MET A 381 -22.41 -14.41 -9.68
CA MET A 381 -21.03 -14.71 -9.33
C MET A 381 -20.18 -14.78 -10.60
N SER A 382 -19.52 -13.67 -10.92
CA SER A 382 -18.65 -13.52 -12.09
C SER A 382 -17.20 -13.21 -11.68
N THR A 383 -16.36 -12.77 -12.62
CA THR A 383 -14.95 -12.45 -12.37
C THR A 383 -14.60 -11.09 -13.00
N PRO A 384 -13.64 -10.33 -12.46
CA PRO A 384 -13.35 -8.97 -12.94
C PRO A 384 -13.14 -8.86 -14.45
N ALA A 385 -12.37 -9.79 -15.05
CA ALA A 385 -12.15 -9.81 -16.49
C ALA A 385 -13.44 -10.05 -17.29
N ALA A 386 -14.32 -10.95 -16.84
CA ALA A 386 -15.60 -11.23 -17.51
C ALA A 386 -16.60 -10.08 -17.35
N PHE A 387 -16.62 -9.42 -16.19
CA PHE A 387 -17.38 -8.19 -15.96
C PHE A 387 -16.96 -7.09 -16.95
N PHE A 388 -15.66 -6.77 -17.01
CA PHE A 388 -15.16 -5.72 -17.92
C PHE A 388 -15.34 -6.10 -19.39
N GLU A 389 -15.17 -7.37 -19.75
CA GLU A 389 -15.43 -7.85 -21.12
C GLU A 389 -16.91 -7.79 -21.50
N ASN A 390 -17.86 -7.84 -20.57
CA ASN A 390 -19.29 -7.63 -20.87
C ASN A 390 -19.62 -6.13 -20.89
N LEU A 391 -19.10 -5.37 -19.93
CA LEU A 391 -19.25 -3.92 -19.84
C LEU A 391 -18.77 -3.20 -21.11
N GLU A 392 -17.67 -3.63 -21.72
CA GLU A 392 -17.19 -3.10 -23.00
C GLU A 392 -18.14 -3.37 -24.18
N LYS A 393 -18.91 -4.48 -24.14
CA LYS A 393 -19.91 -4.81 -25.17
C LYS A 393 -21.23 -4.07 -24.93
N GLU A 394 -21.63 -3.91 -23.68
CA GLU A 394 -22.90 -3.31 -23.23
C GLU A 394 -22.86 -1.78 -23.24
N SER A 395 -21.69 -1.18 -22.95
CA SER A 395 -21.48 0.27 -22.84
C SER A 395 -20.50 0.80 -23.90
N PRO A 396 -20.88 0.82 -25.21
CA PRO A 396 -20.01 1.28 -26.29
C PRO A 396 -19.73 2.79 -26.27
N VAL A 397 -20.53 3.57 -25.53
CA VAL A 397 -20.32 4.99 -25.25
C VAL A 397 -20.19 5.14 -23.75
N LEU A 398 -19.12 5.80 -23.30
CA LEU A 398 -18.84 6.05 -21.89
C LEU A 398 -18.21 7.44 -21.70
N PRO A 399 -18.45 8.10 -20.56
CA PRO A 399 -17.76 9.34 -20.21
C PRO A 399 -16.25 9.10 -20.09
N SER A 400 -15.45 10.15 -20.32
CA SER A 400 -13.99 10.05 -20.38
C SER A 400 -13.34 11.04 -19.42
N TRP A 401 -12.47 10.54 -18.53
CA TRP A 401 -11.66 11.37 -17.63
C TRP A 401 -10.24 11.45 -18.18
N LYS A 402 -9.67 12.65 -18.34
CA LYS A 402 -8.28 12.83 -18.80
C LYS A 402 -7.39 13.34 -17.66
N GLY A 403 -6.19 12.75 -17.54
CA GLY A 403 -5.20 13.18 -16.55
C GLY A 403 -5.32 12.40 -15.24
N GLU A 404 -4.92 13.04 -14.14
CA GLU A 404 -4.78 12.38 -12.84
C GLU A 404 -6.14 12.02 -12.23
N LEU A 405 -6.20 10.88 -11.53
CA LEU A 405 -7.30 10.60 -10.60
C LEU A 405 -6.84 11.05 -9.22
N TYR A 406 -6.94 12.36 -9.00
CA TYR A 406 -6.51 13.02 -7.78
C TYR A 406 -7.38 12.57 -6.60
N PHE A 407 -6.75 11.97 -5.59
CA PHE A 407 -7.41 11.52 -4.36
C PHE A 407 -7.39 12.63 -3.31
N GLU A 408 -8.56 12.97 -2.78
CA GLU A 408 -8.75 14.16 -1.95
C GLU A 408 -8.55 13.90 -0.45
N LEU A 409 -7.97 12.76 -0.09
CA LEU A 409 -7.65 12.38 1.28
C LEU A 409 -6.15 12.05 1.41
N HIS A 410 -5.69 11.85 2.64
CA HIS A 410 -4.35 11.37 2.98
C HIS A 410 -3.12 12.22 2.56
N ARG A 411 -3.21 13.22 1.65
CA ARG A 411 -2.14 14.10 1.10
C ARG A 411 -0.82 14.24 1.89
N GLY A 412 -0.86 14.44 3.21
CA GLY A 412 0.33 14.44 4.08
C GLY A 412 1.17 13.14 4.08
N ILE A 413 0.74 12.10 3.36
CA ILE A 413 1.56 10.95 2.95
C ILE A 413 2.76 11.34 2.10
N TYR A 414 2.71 12.44 1.33
CA TYR A 414 3.83 12.84 0.45
C TYR A 414 5.07 13.34 1.21
N THR A 415 4.98 13.50 2.54
CA THR A 415 6.02 14.12 3.40
C THR A 415 6.36 13.33 4.66
N THR A 416 5.43 12.54 5.22
CA THR A 416 5.75 11.66 6.37
C THR A 416 6.72 10.53 5.94
N HIS A 417 7.54 10.02 6.86
CA HIS A 417 8.64 9.08 6.57
C HIS A 417 9.54 9.53 5.40
N ALA A 418 9.97 10.80 5.43
CA ALA A 418 10.83 11.41 4.41
C ALA A 418 12.17 10.67 4.19
N LEU A 419 12.70 9.96 5.19
CA LEU A 419 13.87 9.09 5.04
C LEU A 419 13.59 7.89 4.12
N CYS A 420 12.46 7.19 4.31
CA CYS A 420 12.02 6.10 3.41
C CYS A 420 11.90 6.60 1.95
N LYS A 421 11.26 7.76 1.78
CA LYS A 421 11.11 8.45 0.48
C LYS A 421 12.45 8.83 -0.17
N LYS A 422 13.44 9.27 0.62
CA LYS A 422 14.80 9.54 0.16
C LYS A 422 15.54 8.27 -0.27
N LEU A 423 15.49 7.24 0.57
CA LEU A 423 16.15 5.95 0.32
C LEU A 423 15.56 5.29 -0.93
N ASN A 424 14.24 5.29 -1.10
CA ASN A 424 13.57 4.82 -2.32
C ASN A 424 14.14 5.48 -3.58
N ARG A 425 14.15 6.81 -3.64
CA ARG A 425 14.63 7.53 -4.85
C ARG A 425 16.13 7.31 -5.08
N ARG A 426 16.93 7.20 -4.01
CA ARG A 426 18.36 6.84 -4.09
C ARG A 426 18.54 5.43 -4.67
N SER A 427 17.79 4.44 -4.20
CA SER A 427 17.84 3.08 -4.71
C SER A 427 17.36 2.98 -6.16
N GLU A 428 16.31 3.71 -6.56
CA GLU A 428 15.84 3.75 -7.96
C GLU A 428 16.93 4.29 -8.90
N PHE A 429 17.64 5.36 -8.52
CA PHE A 429 18.80 5.85 -9.28
C PHE A 429 19.96 4.85 -9.28
N LEU A 430 20.27 4.23 -8.13
CA LEU A 430 21.34 3.24 -8.02
C LEU A 430 21.09 2.02 -8.92
N LEU A 431 19.89 1.45 -8.91
CA LEU A 431 19.54 0.31 -9.75
C LEU A 431 19.55 0.67 -11.23
N ARG A 432 19.01 1.83 -11.62
CA ARG A 432 19.11 2.34 -13.00
C ARG A 432 20.57 2.42 -13.47
N ASP A 433 21.45 2.94 -12.63
CA ASP A 433 22.86 3.13 -12.98
C ASP A 433 23.58 1.79 -13.09
N ILE A 434 23.36 0.86 -12.16
CA ILE A 434 23.89 -0.52 -12.23
C ILE A 434 23.42 -1.22 -13.52
N GLU A 435 22.13 -1.14 -13.86
CA GLU A 435 21.60 -1.80 -15.07
C GLU A 435 22.21 -1.24 -16.35
N MET A 436 22.38 0.07 -16.44
CA MET A 436 23.02 0.73 -17.57
C MET A 436 24.50 0.32 -17.67
N LEU A 437 25.25 0.38 -16.57
CA LEU A 437 26.67 0.00 -16.52
C LEU A 437 26.88 -1.49 -16.82
N ALA A 438 26.06 -2.38 -16.25
CA ALA A 438 26.09 -3.82 -16.52
C ALA A 438 25.70 -4.17 -17.96
N THR A 439 24.80 -3.39 -18.57
CA THR A 439 24.46 -3.52 -19.99
C THR A 439 25.67 -3.16 -20.86
N PHE A 440 26.37 -2.05 -20.57
CA PHE A 440 27.60 -1.71 -21.28
C PHE A 440 28.71 -2.75 -21.07
N ALA A 441 28.91 -3.23 -19.84
CA ALA A 441 29.92 -4.24 -19.55
C ALA A 441 29.66 -5.55 -20.31
N HIS A 442 28.39 -5.97 -20.42
CA HIS A 442 28.00 -7.16 -21.18
C HIS A 442 28.09 -6.97 -22.70
N ILE A 443 27.85 -5.77 -23.22
CA ILE A 443 28.00 -5.46 -24.66
C ILE A 443 29.49 -5.40 -25.07
N LEU A 444 30.36 -4.90 -24.19
CA LEU A 444 31.80 -4.79 -24.45
C LEU A 444 32.56 -6.10 -24.21
N ASP A 445 32.13 -6.90 -23.23
CA ASP A 445 32.72 -8.20 -22.90
C ASP A 445 31.64 -9.30 -22.72
N PRO A 446 30.99 -9.75 -23.82
CA PRO A 446 29.90 -10.73 -23.75
C PRO A 446 30.36 -12.16 -23.40
N ILE A 447 31.67 -12.41 -23.28
CA ILE A 447 32.25 -13.72 -22.95
C ILE A 447 32.78 -13.74 -21.51
N GLY A 448 33.50 -12.70 -21.09
CA GLY A 448 34.05 -12.56 -19.75
C GLY A 448 33.13 -11.89 -18.73
N PHE A 449 32.07 -11.19 -19.16
CA PHE A 449 31.07 -10.59 -18.27
C PHE A 449 29.65 -11.10 -18.54
N GLN A 450 29.04 -11.72 -17.54
CA GLN A 450 27.63 -12.09 -17.54
C GLN A 450 26.81 -11.03 -16.81
N TYR A 451 25.76 -10.51 -17.46
CA TYR A 451 24.84 -9.56 -16.84
C TYR A 451 24.25 -10.11 -15.51
N PRO A 452 24.29 -9.36 -14.39
CA PRO A 452 24.01 -9.85 -13.04
C PRO A 452 22.49 -9.95 -12.76
N LYS A 453 21.76 -10.61 -13.67
CA LYS A 453 20.29 -10.64 -13.71
C LYS A 453 19.66 -11.03 -12.37
N ALA A 454 20.15 -12.09 -11.73
CA ALA A 454 19.59 -12.59 -10.48
C ALA A 454 19.72 -11.57 -9.33
N LYS A 455 20.84 -10.84 -9.27
CA LYS A 455 21.09 -9.84 -8.22
C LYS A 455 20.24 -8.58 -8.40
N LEU A 456 20.06 -8.16 -9.64
CA LEU A 456 19.13 -7.09 -10.01
C LEU A 456 17.67 -7.50 -9.78
N GLU A 457 17.30 -8.75 -10.04
CA GLU A 457 15.95 -9.27 -9.77
C GLU A 457 15.65 -9.34 -8.26
N GLU A 458 16.64 -9.71 -7.43
CA GLU A 458 16.58 -9.60 -5.96
C GLU A 458 16.36 -8.14 -5.52
N PHE A 459 17.21 -7.21 -5.96
CA PHE A 459 17.10 -5.80 -5.58
C PHE A 459 15.78 -5.17 -6.02
N TRP A 460 15.31 -5.43 -7.25
CA TRP A 460 14.02 -4.89 -7.71
C TRP A 460 12.84 -5.48 -6.95
N LYS A 461 12.86 -6.76 -6.53
CA LYS A 461 11.83 -7.32 -5.64
C LYS A 461 11.81 -6.64 -4.27
N ILE A 462 12.99 -6.33 -3.71
CA ILE A 462 13.11 -5.60 -2.44
C ILE A 462 12.55 -4.17 -2.58
N ILE A 463 12.95 -3.42 -3.60
CA ILE A 463 12.46 -2.05 -3.79
C ILE A 463 10.95 -2.02 -4.10
N CYS A 464 10.45 -2.95 -4.94
CA CYS A 464 9.01 -3.02 -5.22
C CYS A 464 8.19 -3.46 -3.99
N LEU A 465 8.73 -4.30 -3.07
CA LEU A 465 8.08 -4.60 -1.78
C LEU A 465 7.85 -3.32 -0.96
N ILE A 466 8.91 -2.51 -0.76
CA ILE A 466 8.84 -1.28 0.05
C ILE A 466 7.92 -0.23 -0.60
N GLN A 467 7.70 -0.33 -1.91
CA GLN A 467 6.78 0.52 -2.67
C GLN A 467 5.28 0.17 -2.50
N PHE A 468 4.93 -0.85 -1.69
CA PHE A 468 3.55 -1.09 -1.23
C PHE A 468 2.92 0.19 -0.66
N HIS A 469 1.64 0.42 -0.93
CA HIS A 469 1.03 1.74 -0.76
C HIS A 469 1.17 2.31 0.66
N ASP A 470 0.94 1.53 1.72
CA ASP A 470 1.08 2.02 3.10
C ASP A 470 2.54 2.31 3.51
N VAL A 471 3.49 1.48 3.07
CA VAL A 471 4.91 1.61 3.43
C VAL A 471 5.52 2.84 2.75
N MET A 472 5.21 3.03 1.46
CA MET A 472 5.67 4.19 0.70
C MET A 472 4.95 5.48 1.11
N ALA A 473 3.65 5.39 1.46
CA ALA A 473 2.90 6.49 2.06
C ALA A 473 3.47 6.92 3.41
N GLY A 474 3.95 5.97 4.22
CA GLY A 474 4.36 6.21 5.59
C GLY A 474 3.18 6.17 6.57
N SER A 475 2.29 5.18 6.40
CA SER A 475 1.13 4.89 7.26
C SER A 475 1.22 3.58 8.05
N SER A 476 2.21 2.72 7.78
CA SER A 476 2.53 1.52 8.57
C SER A 476 3.07 1.84 9.99
N ILE A 477 3.20 0.80 10.83
CA ILE A 477 3.81 0.88 12.19
C ILE A 477 5.34 0.93 12.15
N GLU A 478 5.95 1.37 13.25
CA GLU A 478 7.40 1.58 13.45
C GLU A 478 8.28 0.42 12.94
N MET A 479 7.99 -0.82 13.38
CA MET A 479 8.71 -2.05 12.99
C MET A 479 8.83 -2.24 11.47
N VAL A 480 7.82 -1.80 10.70
CA VAL A 480 7.82 -1.96 9.23
C VAL A 480 8.86 -1.06 8.57
N TYR A 481 9.20 0.08 9.19
CA TYR A 481 10.31 0.93 8.73
C TYR A 481 11.66 0.42 9.22
N GLU A 482 11.76 -0.18 10.41
CA GLU A 482 12.99 -0.84 10.87
C GLU A 482 13.40 -1.95 9.89
N ASP A 483 12.45 -2.78 9.45
CA ASP A 483 12.65 -3.77 8.39
C ASP A 483 12.97 -3.10 7.04
N SER A 484 12.20 -2.09 6.62
CA SER A 484 12.42 -1.39 5.34
C SER A 484 13.79 -0.70 5.27
N PHE A 485 14.30 -0.15 6.38
CA PHE A 485 15.62 0.48 6.44
C PHE A 485 16.75 -0.55 6.38
N GLN A 486 16.60 -1.73 6.98
CA GLN A 486 17.53 -2.85 6.79
C GLN A 486 17.54 -3.30 5.31
N MET A 487 16.37 -3.41 4.68
CA MET A 487 16.24 -3.76 3.27
C MET A 487 16.86 -2.71 2.33
N PHE A 488 16.62 -1.42 2.57
CA PHE A 488 17.30 -0.34 1.84
C PHE A 488 18.82 -0.37 2.04
N SER A 489 19.29 -0.57 3.28
CA SER A 489 20.72 -0.65 3.60
C SER A 489 21.41 -1.76 2.81
N LYS A 490 20.78 -2.95 2.71
CA LYS A 490 21.29 -4.05 1.88
C LYS A 490 21.42 -3.65 0.39
N VAL A 491 20.36 -3.07 -0.19
CA VAL A 491 20.38 -2.64 -1.61
C VAL A 491 21.40 -1.52 -1.85
N ASP A 492 21.56 -0.60 -0.89
CA ASP A 492 22.51 0.50 -1.01
C ASP A 492 23.97 0.04 -0.90
N VAL A 493 24.30 -0.83 0.06
CA VAL A 493 25.67 -1.37 0.25
C VAL A 493 26.05 -2.30 -0.90
N GLU A 494 25.28 -3.38 -1.13
CA GLU A 494 25.59 -4.38 -2.15
C GLU A 494 25.47 -3.80 -3.57
N GLY A 495 24.55 -2.85 -3.78
CA GLY A 495 24.40 -2.14 -5.06
C GLY A 495 25.49 -1.10 -5.32
N THR A 496 25.95 -0.37 -4.30
CA THR A 496 27.07 0.58 -4.43
C THR A 496 28.35 -0.15 -4.80
N GLN A 497 28.66 -1.26 -4.12
CA GLN A 497 29.79 -2.12 -4.49
C GLN A 497 29.68 -2.60 -5.94
N LEU A 498 28.55 -3.18 -6.35
CA LEU A 498 28.35 -3.67 -7.72
C LEU A 498 28.47 -2.55 -8.76
N ARG A 499 28.01 -1.33 -8.45
CA ARG A 499 28.18 -0.15 -9.33
C ARG A 499 29.65 0.22 -9.49
N GLU A 500 30.44 0.15 -8.42
CA GLU A 500 31.87 0.49 -8.42
C GLU A 500 32.69 -0.57 -9.16
N GLU A 501 32.48 -1.87 -8.90
CA GLU A 501 33.06 -2.98 -9.67
C GLU A 501 32.79 -2.85 -11.19
N LEU A 502 31.58 -2.41 -11.55
CA LEU A 502 31.20 -2.15 -12.94
C LEU A 502 31.92 -0.95 -13.55
N ILE A 503 32.11 0.14 -12.80
CA ILE A 503 32.84 1.34 -13.26
C ILE A 503 34.33 1.02 -13.44
N GLU A 504 34.95 0.33 -12.49
CA GLU A 504 36.34 -0.14 -12.57
C GLU A 504 36.55 -1.01 -13.82
N ARG A 505 35.69 -2.01 -14.02
CA ARG A 505 35.74 -2.90 -15.20
C ARG A 505 35.56 -2.14 -16.51
N LEU A 506 34.62 -1.19 -16.57
CA LEU A 506 34.36 -0.39 -17.79
C LEU A 506 35.50 0.58 -18.13
N LEU A 507 36.27 1.02 -17.12
CA LEU A 507 37.43 1.88 -17.31
C LEU A 507 38.74 1.10 -17.51
N GLY A 508 38.74 -0.20 -17.27
CA GLY A 508 39.95 -1.03 -17.27
C GLY A 508 40.91 -0.70 -16.12
N ILE A 509 40.38 -0.20 -15.00
CA ILE A 509 41.14 0.18 -13.81
C ILE A 509 41.10 -0.97 -12.81
N ASP A 510 42.27 -1.36 -12.30
CA ASP A 510 42.41 -2.24 -11.14
C ASP A 510 42.83 -1.39 -9.95
N SER A 511 41.90 -1.15 -9.02
CA SER A 511 42.13 -0.32 -7.82
C SER A 511 43.06 -0.98 -6.79
N SER A 512 43.39 -2.28 -6.95
CA SER A 512 44.39 -2.95 -6.12
C SER A 512 45.84 -2.66 -6.55
N VAL A 513 46.05 -2.06 -7.73
CA VAL A 513 47.39 -1.79 -8.31
C VAL A 513 47.81 -0.33 -8.11
N THR A 514 48.67 -0.09 -7.13
CA THR A 514 49.30 1.21 -6.86
C THR A 514 50.28 1.63 -7.96
N ASN A 515 49.76 2.35 -8.97
CA ASN A 515 50.56 3.02 -9.99
C ASN A 515 51.10 4.38 -9.51
N GLU A 516 52.30 4.77 -9.98
CA GLU A 516 52.90 6.11 -9.75
C GLU A 516 52.14 7.27 -10.46
N ARG A 517 51.02 6.97 -11.14
CA ARG A 517 50.20 7.95 -11.88
C ARG A 517 48.77 7.95 -11.35
N GLN A 518 48.48 8.90 -10.47
CA GLN A 518 47.10 9.24 -10.10
C GLN A 518 46.35 9.82 -11.32
N ALA A 519 45.10 9.41 -11.51
CA ALA A 519 44.23 9.88 -12.58
C ALA A 519 42.79 9.99 -12.07
N LEU A 520 42.07 11.03 -12.50
CA LEU A 520 40.66 11.24 -12.14
C LEU A 520 39.75 10.78 -13.29
N ALA A 521 39.00 9.70 -13.07
CA ALA A 521 37.92 9.28 -13.96
C ALA A 521 36.57 9.83 -13.48
N VAL A 522 35.69 10.20 -14.42
CA VAL A 522 34.37 10.75 -14.12
C VAL A 522 33.34 10.11 -15.05
N PHE A 523 32.43 9.31 -14.49
CA PHE A 523 31.38 8.66 -15.26
C PHE A 523 30.08 9.49 -15.23
N ASN A 524 29.41 9.63 -16.38
CA ASN A 524 28.11 10.30 -16.48
C ASN A 524 27.00 9.31 -16.83
N THR A 525 26.17 8.96 -15.86
CA THR A 525 25.03 8.02 -16.02
C THR A 525 23.75 8.69 -16.51
N LEU A 526 23.86 9.87 -17.13
CA LEU A 526 22.76 10.60 -17.74
C LEU A 526 22.88 10.56 -19.27
N SER A 527 21.74 10.42 -19.96
CA SER A 527 21.65 10.36 -21.43
C SER A 527 21.89 11.70 -22.14
N TRP A 528 22.39 12.72 -21.42
CA TRP A 528 22.74 14.04 -21.94
C TRP A 528 24.07 14.53 -21.35
N PRO A 529 24.83 15.38 -22.08
CA PRO A 529 26.02 16.03 -21.54
C PRO A 529 25.66 16.89 -20.32
N ARG A 530 26.39 16.74 -19.21
CA ARG A 530 26.25 17.60 -18.02
C ARG A 530 27.52 18.41 -17.77
N ARG A 531 27.33 19.63 -17.25
CA ARG A 531 28.41 20.50 -16.76
C ARG A 531 28.21 20.66 -15.26
N GLU A 532 29.20 20.25 -14.47
CA GLU A 532 29.10 20.21 -13.01
C GLU A 532 30.49 20.45 -12.40
N ILE A 533 30.52 21.00 -11.19
CA ILE A 533 31.74 21.10 -10.39
C ILE A 533 31.75 19.90 -9.46
N ILE A 534 32.77 19.07 -9.56
CA ILE A 534 32.97 17.90 -8.70
C ILE A 534 34.01 18.19 -7.62
N GLU A 535 33.77 17.63 -6.45
CA GLU A 535 34.73 17.58 -5.35
C GLU A 535 35.61 16.33 -5.52
N VAL A 536 36.88 16.41 -5.10
CA VAL A 536 37.88 15.35 -5.31
C VAL A 536 38.69 15.21 -4.02
N PRO A 537 38.98 14.00 -3.53
CA PRO A 537 39.83 13.83 -2.34
C PRO A 537 41.23 14.44 -2.56
N LEU A 538 41.70 15.19 -1.56
CA LEU A 538 43.09 15.65 -1.50
C LEU A 538 43.98 14.60 -0.84
N GLU A 539 44.42 13.64 -1.64
CA GLU A 539 45.53 12.75 -1.27
C GLU A 539 46.88 13.36 -1.69
N ASP A 540 47.95 13.01 -0.98
CA ASP A 540 49.29 13.50 -1.29
C ASP A 540 49.71 13.13 -2.73
N ASN A 541 50.29 14.11 -3.42
CA ASN A 541 50.81 14.08 -4.80
C ASN A 541 49.81 14.27 -5.97
N PHE A 542 48.54 14.61 -5.72
CA PHE A 542 47.65 15.00 -6.83
C PHE A 542 48.20 16.26 -7.55
N PRO A 543 48.19 16.33 -8.90
CA PRO A 543 48.62 17.52 -9.64
C PRO A 543 47.85 18.76 -9.19
N THR A 544 48.55 19.88 -8.95
CA THR A 544 48.17 20.93 -7.99
C THR A 544 46.83 21.66 -8.24
N MET A 545 45.73 20.96 -7.99
CA MET A 545 44.39 21.50 -7.83
C MET A 545 44.32 22.25 -6.50
N LYS A 546 44.16 23.58 -6.55
CA LYS A 546 43.90 24.37 -5.34
C LYS A 546 42.49 24.10 -4.81
N GLN A 547 42.37 23.14 -3.91
CA GLN A 547 41.19 22.95 -3.07
C GLN A 547 41.56 23.20 -1.61
N TYR A 548 40.58 23.71 -0.86
CA TYR A 548 40.70 24.04 0.56
C TYR A 548 39.72 23.15 1.32
N SER A 549 40.20 22.02 1.85
CA SER A 549 39.41 21.20 2.79
C SER A 549 39.75 21.62 4.22
N ALA A 550 38.71 21.84 5.04
CA ALA A 550 38.84 22.45 6.37
C ALA A 550 38.11 21.68 7.48
N PHE A 551 37.39 20.59 7.17
CA PHE A 551 36.38 20.05 8.07
C PHE A 551 36.73 18.68 8.67
N GLY A 552 36.92 18.70 9.99
CA GLY A 552 36.64 17.56 10.85
C GLY A 552 35.72 17.98 12.00
N ARG A 553 34.52 17.38 12.08
CA ARG A 553 33.60 17.35 13.25
C ARG A 553 32.65 18.60 13.49
N THR A 554 31.59 18.80 12.65
CA THR A 554 30.33 19.63 12.84
C THR A 554 30.42 21.18 12.97
N GLY A 555 29.39 22.06 12.86
CA GLY A 555 27.91 22.03 12.59
C GLY A 555 27.45 23.34 11.85
N TYR A 556 26.33 24.08 12.05
CA TYR A 556 24.96 23.93 12.66
C TYR A 556 23.85 24.65 11.77
N ALA A 557 22.63 25.01 12.26
CA ALA A 557 21.37 24.68 11.48
C ALA A 557 19.94 25.39 11.85
N LEU A 558 18.91 25.72 10.94
CA LEU A 558 17.42 26.18 11.00
C LEU A 558 16.75 26.86 9.70
N PRO A 559 15.58 27.60 9.76
CA PRO A 559 14.44 27.57 8.75
C PRO A 559 13.52 28.84 8.52
N TRP A 560 12.15 28.90 8.38
CA TRP A 560 10.90 28.03 8.31
C TRP A 560 9.78 28.86 7.63
N ASP A 561 8.62 28.41 7.10
CA ASP A 561 8.08 27.13 6.57
C ASP A 561 6.63 26.81 7.08
N VAL A 562 5.69 26.25 6.26
CA VAL A 562 4.26 26.10 6.70
C VAL A 562 3.35 25.01 5.99
N GLU A 563 2.46 24.33 6.76
CA GLU A 563 1.16 23.56 6.41
C GLU A 563 -1.69 25.08 5.31
N ILE A 564 -2.71 24.59 4.53
CA ILE A 564 -3.87 25.44 4.09
C ILE A 564 -4.76 25.95 5.25
N TYR A 565 -4.82 25.23 6.38
CA TYR A 565 -5.32 25.75 7.66
C TYR A 565 -4.20 26.25 8.58
N HIS A 566 -2.96 25.92 8.24
CA HIS A 566 -1.72 26.36 8.89
C HIS A 566 -1.31 27.78 8.47
N LEU A 567 -1.79 28.28 7.34
CA LEU A 567 -1.68 29.67 6.89
C LEU A 567 -2.33 30.63 7.89
N GLU A 568 -3.37 30.18 8.60
CA GLU A 568 -4.00 30.95 9.69
C GLU A 568 -3.19 30.92 11.00
N LYS A 569 -2.32 29.91 11.19
CA LYS A 569 -1.59 29.64 12.45
C LYS A 569 -0.20 29.02 12.20
N GLY A 570 0.61 29.72 11.42
CA GLY A 570 2.03 29.43 11.25
C GLY A 570 2.88 30.33 12.16
N ARG A 571 4.16 29.98 12.28
CA ARG A 571 5.20 30.92 12.68
C ARG A 571 6.31 30.88 11.64
N THR A 572 6.59 31.97 10.96
CA THR A 572 7.91 32.13 10.32
C THR A 572 8.95 31.98 11.42
N VAL A 573 10.02 31.23 11.18
CA VAL A 573 11.10 31.18 12.19
C VAL A 573 12.04 32.33 12.01
N GLU A 574 12.48 32.81 13.16
CA GLU A 574 13.35 33.95 13.35
C GLU A 574 14.63 33.85 12.52
N GLU A 575 15.16 35.03 12.17
CA GLU A 575 16.45 35.16 11.50
C GLU A 575 17.58 34.57 12.35
N GLY A 576 18.67 34.18 11.71
CA GLY A 576 19.77 33.49 12.37
C GLY A 576 21.13 33.85 11.79
N SER A 577 22.13 33.01 12.06
CA SER A 577 23.47 33.20 11.52
C SER A 577 23.45 33.04 9.99
N ILE A 578 24.18 33.92 9.30
CA ILE A 578 24.57 33.76 7.91
C ILE A 578 26.09 33.91 7.84
N GLN A 579 26.77 32.88 7.32
CA GLN A 579 28.23 32.83 7.23
C GLN A 579 28.63 32.46 5.80
N ILE A 580 29.71 33.05 5.28
CA ILE A 580 30.20 32.71 3.94
C ILE A 580 31.19 31.55 4.07
N LEU A 581 30.80 30.36 3.60
CA LEU A 581 31.66 29.16 3.62
C LEU A 581 32.70 29.20 2.50
N GLU A 582 32.29 29.61 1.30
CA GLU A 582 33.14 29.56 0.11
C GLU A 582 33.05 30.88 -0.67
N GLN A 583 34.20 31.41 -1.06
CA GLN A 583 34.35 32.59 -1.92
C GLN A 583 35.22 32.26 -3.16
N GLY A 584 35.10 31.04 -3.66
CA GLY A 584 35.88 30.56 -4.79
C GLY A 584 35.42 31.16 -6.13
N PRO A 585 36.32 31.32 -7.12
CA PRO A 585 35.96 31.85 -8.43
C PRO A 585 35.07 30.91 -9.27
N LEU A 586 34.88 29.67 -8.83
CA LEU A 586 34.05 28.65 -9.50
C LEU A 586 32.78 28.30 -8.69
N ARG A 587 32.84 28.38 -7.36
CA ARG A 587 31.78 28.00 -6.41
C ARG A 587 31.80 28.99 -5.24
N ALA A 588 30.64 29.54 -4.91
CA ALA A 588 30.42 30.34 -3.72
C ALA A 588 29.30 29.69 -2.89
N ALA A 589 29.43 29.73 -1.56
CA ALA A 589 28.49 29.07 -0.66
C ALA A 589 28.25 29.87 0.62
N LEU A 590 26.97 29.95 1.03
CA LEU A 590 26.52 30.56 2.27
C LEU A 590 25.97 29.47 3.20
N LEU A 591 26.45 29.43 4.43
CA LEU A 591 25.82 28.71 5.54
C LEU A 591 24.74 29.60 6.16
N ILE A 592 23.59 29.03 6.47
CA ILE A 592 22.49 29.66 7.22
C ILE A 592 22.10 28.72 8.37
N GLU A 593 22.04 29.27 9.59
CA GLU A 593 21.74 28.55 10.84
C GLU A 593 20.70 29.35 11.65
N LYS A 594 19.57 28.76 12.06
CA LYS A 594 18.52 29.48 12.84
C LYS A 594 17.81 28.52 13.82
N ARG A 595 16.94 28.95 14.73
CA ARG A 595 16.36 28.01 15.72
C ARG A 595 14.84 27.92 15.61
N ILE A 596 14.23 26.74 15.30
CA ILE A 596 12.74 26.66 15.41
C ILE A 596 12.30 26.82 16.85
N SER A 597 12.98 26.10 17.74
CA SER A 597 12.43 25.66 19.01
C SER A 597 13.57 25.36 19.96
N GLU A 598 13.22 24.95 21.18
CA GLU A 598 14.24 24.52 22.13
C GLU A 598 15.02 23.27 21.64
N ASN A 599 14.49 22.49 20.68
CA ASN A 599 14.88 21.10 20.43
C ASN A 599 15.45 20.76 19.01
N SER A 600 15.44 21.67 18.01
CA SER A 600 15.60 21.28 16.57
C SER A 600 16.42 22.28 15.71
N GLN A 601 17.17 21.83 14.67
CA GLN A 601 18.14 22.63 13.85
C GLN A 601 18.40 22.14 12.34
N LEU A 602 18.46 22.97 11.24
CA LEU A 602 18.60 22.70 9.74
C LEU A 602 19.81 23.36 9.05
N ARG A 603 20.85 22.62 8.71
CA ARG A 603 22.07 23.23 8.14
C ARG A 603 21.83 23.62 6.70
N GLN A 604 21.54 24.90 6.40
CA GLN A 604 21.32 25.31 5.01
C GLN A 604 22.62 25.76 4.38
N ILE A 605 22.99 25.15 3.26
CA ILE A 605 24.12 25.57 2.44
C ILE A 605 23.57 26.00 1.09
N VAL A 606 23.53 27.31 0.85
CA VAL A 606 23.10 27.93 -0.41
C VAL A 606 24.32 28.08 -1.32
N ILE A 607 24.36 27.34 -2.42
CA ILE A 607 25.50 27.20 -3.32
C ILE A 607 25.17 27.81 -4.68
N LEU A 608 26.06 28.67 -5.18
CA LEU A 608 26.07 29.16 -6.55
C LEU A 608 27.33 28.69 -7.26
N THR A 609 27.23 28.33 -8.55
CA THR A 609 28.37 27.87 -9.36
C THR A 609 28.51 28.71 -10.64
N ALA A 610 29.75 29.03 -11.02
CA ALA A 610 30.06 29.90 -12.16
C ALA A 610 29.70 29.31 -13.54
N ILE A 611 29.19 28.07 -13.59
CA ILE A 611 28.89 27.32 -14.81
C ILE A 611 27.39 27.00 -14.98
N SER A 612 26.52 27.43 -14.06
CA SER A 612 25.10 27.05 -14.03
C SER A 612 24.19 28.22 -13.64
N LYS A 613 22.96 28.24 -14.20
CA LYS A 613 21.87 29.16 -13.79
C LYS A 613 21.08 28.63 -12.57
N ARG A 614 21.72 27.78 -11.77
CA ARG A 614 21.10 26.97 -10.71
C ARG A 614 21.67 27.36 -9.36
N ILE A 615 20.79 27.60 -8.40
CA ILE A 615 21.12 27.77 -6.98
C ILE A 615 20.78 26.45 -6.29
N ASP A 616 21.78 25.80 -5.69
CA ASP A 616 21.58 24.58 -4.92
C ASP A 616 21.42 24.92 -3.44
N PHE A 617 20.51 24.24 -2.75
CA PHE A 617 20.24 24.37 -1.32
C PHE A 617 20.39 23.00 -0.67
N GLU A 618 21.51 22.77 0.01
CA GLU A 618 21.66 21.62 0.91
C GLU A 618 21.08 22.00 2.28
N THR A 619 20.53 21.03 3.03
CA THR A 619 19.53 21.31 4.07
C THR A 619 19.50 20.16 5.09
N GLU A 620 20.17 20.29 6.25
CA GLU A 620 20.37 19.15 7.18
C GLU A 620 19.60 19.31 8.51
N VAL A 621 18.39 18.73 8.59
CA VAL A 621 17.44 18.93 9.70
C VAL A 621 17.55 17.88 10.80
N ASP A 622 18.03 18.28 11.97
CA ASP A 622 17.75 17.69 13.27
C ASP A 622 16.33 18.08 13.72
N TRP A 623 15.46 17.08 13.90
CA TRP A 623 14.00 17.26 13.94
C TRP A 623 13.36 16.53 15.12
N ASN A 624 13.07 17.26 16.20
CA ASN A 624 12.46 16.75 17.43
C ASN A 624 11.21 17.56 17.82
N GLU A 625 10.30 17.72 16.86
CA GLU A 625 9.01 18.41 17.00
C GLU A 625 7.83 17.43 17.00
N ASN A 626 6.72 17.78 17.67
CA ASN A 626 5.50 16.96 17.74
C ASN A 626 4.31 17.70 17.10
N ARG A 627 3.66 17.11 16.08
CA ARG A 627 2.57 17.71 15.28
C ARG A 627 2.95 19.00 14.55
N GLN A 628 4.18 19.08 14.06
CA GLN A 628 4.67 20.19 13.25
C GLN A 628 4.92 19.77 11.80
N PHE A 629 5.01 20.75 10.90
CA PHE A 629 5.22 20.53 9.47
C PHE A 629 6.09 21.65 8.87
N LEU A 630 7.09 21.26 8.09
CA LEU A 630 8.10 22.07 7.43
C LEU A 630 7.81 22.05 5.90
N LYS A 631 7.36 23.16 5.28
CA LYS A 631 7.39 23.39 3.82
C LYS A 631 8.11 24.71 3.48
N VAL A 632 9.14 24.69 2.64
CA VAL A 632 9.83 25.93 2.24
C VAL A 632 9.00 26.71 1.22
N GLU A 633 8.82 28.02 1.45
CA GLU A 633 8.02 28.90 0.59
C GLU A 633 8.88 29.70 -0.39
N PHE A 634 8.47 29.78 -1.65
CA PHE A 634 9.08 30.62 -2.66
C PHE A 634 8.03 31.52 -3.31
N ALA A 635 8.04 32.82 -2.99
CA ALA A 635 7.24 33.83 -3.66
C ALA A 635 8.00 34.40 -4.87
N TRP A 636 7.48 34.13 -6.07
CA TRP A 636 8.05 34.62 -7.33
C TRP A 636 7.29 35.87 -7.82
N ASP A 637 7.91 36.67 -8.68
CA ASP A 637 7.21 37.74 -9.41
C ASP A 637 6.82 37.19 -10.80
N ILE A 638 5.85 36.26 -10.80
CA ILE A 638 5.37 35.51 -11.98
C ILE A 638 3.84 35.36 -11.88
N LEU A 639 3.14 35.64 -12.97
CA LEU A 639 1.68 35.51 -13.08
C LEU A 639 1.29 34.33 -13.98
N ALA A 640 1.19 33.14 -13.37
CA ALA A 640 0.67 31.94 -14.04
C ALA A 640 -0.62 31.42 -13.37
N ASP A 641 -1.54 30.92 -14.19
CA ASP A 641 -2.79 30.28 -13.73
C ASP A 641 -2.57 28.86 -13.17
N SER A 642 -1.39 28.29 -13.45
CA SER A 642 -1.04 26.91 -13.18
C SER A 642 0.47 26.72 -13.00
N VAL A 643 0.84 25.67 -12.27
CA VAL A 643 2.22 25.18 -12.10
C VAL A 643 2.35 23.82 -12.77
N THR A 644 3.46 23.60 -13.47
CA THR A 644 3.76 22.37 -14.21
C THR A 644 4.61 21.44 -13.35
N TYR A 645 4.05 20.30 -12.96
CA TYR A 645 4.68 19.33 -12.06
C TYR A 645 5.16 18.08 -12.80
N GLU A 646 6.36 17.57 -12.49
CA GLU A 646 6.81 16.27 -13.00
C GLU A 646 5.97 15.13 -12.42
N THR A 647 5.62 14.18 -13.27
CA THR A 647 5.01 12.90 -12.91
C THR A 647 5.67 11.77 -13.72
N GLN A 648 5.26 10.52 -13.51
CA GLN A 648 5.89 9.35 -14.10
C GLN A 648 5.85 9.43 -15.64
N TYR A 649 7.02 9.57 -16.26
CA TYR A 649 7.22 9.78 -17.71
C TYR A 649 6.44 10.97 -18.33
N GLY A 650 6.10 12.02 -17.55
CA GLY A 650 5.37 13.17 -18.08
C GLY A 650 5.31 14.39 -17.15
N VAL A 651 4.45 15.34 -17.50
CA VAL A 651 4.15 16.52 -16.66
C VAL A 651 2.64 16.73 -16.56
N VAL A 652 2.19 17.31 -15.45
CA VAL A 652 0.79 17.69 -15.22
C VAL A 652 0.71 19.13 -14.72
N GLN A 653 -0.14 19.94 -15.35
CA GLN A 653 -0.45 21.29 -14.89
C GLN A 653 -1.55 21.22 -13.83
N ARG A 654 -1.38 21.95 -12.73
CA ARG A 654 -2.40 22.12 -11.67
C ARG A 654 -2.54 23.61 -11.33
N PRO A 655 -3.75 24.09 -10.99
CA PRO A 655 -4.01 25.52 -10.86
C PRO A 655 -3.32 26.16 -9.64
N THR A 656 -3.00 27.44 -9.77
CA THR A 656 -2.55 28.32 -8.66
C THR A 656 -3.71 28.97 -7.90
N HIS A 657 -4.94 28.79 -8.37
CA HIS A 657 -6.15 29.40 -7.83
C HIS A 657 -7.09 28.38 -7.17
N TYR A 658 -7.95 28.81 -6.26
CA TYR A 658 -8.97 27.97 -5.61
C TYR A 658 -10.41 28.26 -6.11
N ASN A 659 -10.55 28.52 -7.40
CA ASN A 659 -11.78 28.97 -8.06
C ASN A 659 -12.92 27.94 -8.00
N THR A 660 -12.61 26.65 -8.08
CA THR A 660 -13.58 25.56 -7.91
C THR A 660 -13.19 24.67 -6.73
N SER A 661 -14.16 23.91 -6.20
CA SER A 661 -13.91 22.93 -5.14
C SER A 661 -12.92 21.83 -5.55
N TRP A 662 -12.77 21.55 -6.85
CA TRP A 662 -11.74 20.67 -7.40
C TRP A 662 -10.33 21.26 -7.34
N ASP A 663 -10.23 22.59 -7.27
CA ASP A 663 -8.96 23.31 -7.18
C ASP A 663 -8.60 23.55 -5.71
N SER A 664 -9.58 23.93 -4.87
CA SER A 664 -9.42 23.99 -3.41
C SER A 664 -8.98 22.64 -2.83
N ALA A 665 -9.41 21.53 -3.45
CA ALA A 665 -8.96 20.19 -3.08
C ALA A 665 -7.47 19.93 -3.39
N LYS A 666 -6.82 20.69 -4.28
CA LYS A 666 -5.41 20.55 -4.67
C LYS A 666 -4.44 21.45 -3.87
N PHE A 667 -4.76 21.67 -2.58
CA PHE A 667 -3.92 22.46 -1.67
C PHE A 667 -2.56 21.81 -1.31
N GLU A 668 -2.40 20.53 -1.60
CA GLU A 668 -1.14 19.78 -1.49
C GLU A 668 -1.15 18.72 -2.58
N VAL A 669 -0.12 18.70 -3.43
CA VAL A 669 -0.08 17.90 -4.67
C VAL A 669 1.25 17.16 -4.77
N VAL A 670 1.23 16.01 -5.45
CA VAL A 670 2.45 15.22 -5.69
C VAL A 670 3.20 15.69 -6.93
N ALA A 671 4.51 15.86 -6.82
CA ALA A 671 5.42 16.00 -7.95
C ALA A 671 6.69 15.17 -7.75
N HIS A 672 7.27 14.71 -8.85
CA HIS A 672 8.28 13.66 -8.82
C HIS A 672 9.69 14.21 -8.50
N LYS A 673 10.33 14.99 -9.40
CA LYS A 673 11.60 15.68 -9.09
C LYS A 673 11.56 17.19 -9.26
N PHE A 674 10.58 17.76 -9.98
CA PHE A 674 10.46 19.20 -10.16
C PHE A 674 9.03 19.73 -10.21
N ALA A 675 8.89 21.02 -9.88
CA ALA A 675 7.75 21.88 -10.17
C ALA A 675 8.26 23.14 -10.90
N ASP A 676 7.56 23.58 -11.94
CA ASP A 676 7.92 24.73 -12.78
C ASP A 676 6.77 25.74 -12.82
N MET A 677 7.05 26.99 -12.44
CA MET A 677 6.13 28.11 -12.61
C MET A 677 6.71 29.04 -13.67
N SER A 678 6.00 29.18 -14.79
CA SER A 678 6.44 29.93 -15.97
C SER A 678 5.33 30.82 -16.52
N GLU A 679 5.71 32.01 -16.96
CA GLU A 679 4.90 32.90 -17.79
C GLU A 679 5.57 33.10 -19.17
N TYR A 680 5.08 34.04 -19.98
CA TYR A 680 5.66 34.28 -21.30
C TYR A 680 7.06 34.93 -21.20
N GLY A 681 8.10 34.14 -21.50
CA GLY A 681 9.50 34.58 -21.58
C GLY A 681 10.33 34.31 -20.32
N TYR A 682 9.71 34.05 -19.17
CA TYR A 682 10.40 33.81 -17.91
C TYR A 682 9.74 32.71 -17.07
N GLY A 683 10.54 31.94 -16.35
CA GLY A 683 10.08 30.87 -15.47
C GLY A 683 11.11 30.42 -14.46
N VAL A 684 10.65 29.81 -13.38
CA VAL A 684 11.48 29.27 -12.30
C VAL A 684 11.05 27.85 -11.94
N ALA A 685 12.03 26.94 -11.95
CA ALA A 685 11.82 25.54 -11.60
C ALA A 685 12.46 25.21 -10.24
N ILE A 686 11.69 24.55 -9.37
CA ILE A 686 12.11 24.02 -8.05
C ILE A 686 12.29 22.51 -8.16
N LEU A 687 13.54 22.04 -8.13
CA LEU A 687 13.92 20.64 -8.20
C LEU A 687 14.33 20.11 -6.81
N ASN A 688 14.16 18.80 -6.56
CA ASN A 688 14.53 18.17 -5.28
C ASN A 688 15.02 16.71 -5.43
N ASP A 689 15.71 16.19 -4.41
CA ASP A 689 16.22 14.80 -4.38
C ASP A 689 15.39 13.78 -3.58
N CYS A 690 14.44 14.20 -2.74
CA CYS A 690 13.74 13.29 -1.81
C CYS A 690 12.31 13.67 -1.38
N LYS A 691 11.76 14.77 -1.91
CA LYS A 691 10.45 15.35 -1.52
C LYS A 691 9.43 15.16 -2.64
N TYR A 692 8.19 14.88 -2.24
CA TYR A 692 7.09 14.62 -3.18
C TYR A 692 5.92 15.60 -3.01
N GLY A 693 5.71 16.15 -1.82
CA GLY A 693 4.64 17.12 -1.55
C GLY A 693 5.02 18.54 -1.97
N TYR A 694 4.12 19.20 -2.69
CA TYR A 694 4.21 20.61 -3.09
C TYR A 694 2.85 21.28 -2.91
N SER A 695 2.82 22.61 -2.80
CA SER A 695 1.60 23.40 -3.02
C SER A 695 1.91 24.66 -3.81
N ALA A 696 0.91 25.26 -4.45
CA ALA A 696 1.02 26.58 -5.05
C ALA A 696 -0.24 27.40 -4.80
N HIS A 697 -0.07 28.70 -4.57
CA HIS A 697 -1.17 29.65 -4.57
C HIS A 697 -0.73 31.01 -5.12
N ASN A 698 -1.45 31.52 -6.11
CA ASN A 698 -1.12 32.71 -6.88
C ASN A 698 0.33 32.62 -7.42
N ASN A 699 1.24 33.45 -6.89
CA ASN A 699 2.66 33.54 -7.24
C ASN A 699 3.60 32.84 -6.25
N VAL A 700 3.07 32.12 -5.27
CA VAL A 700 3.85 31.42 -4.23
C VAL A 700 3.81 29.91 -4.48
N VAL A 701 4.98 29.28 -4.50
CA VAL A 701 5.14 27.81 -4.61
C VAL A 701 5.89 27.30 -3.39
N ASN A 702 5.30 26.31 -2.70
CA ASN A 702 5.84 25.73 -1.47
C ASN A 702 6.25 24.26 -1.71
N LEU A 703 7.32 23.81 -1.05
CA LEU A 703 7.85 22.45 -1.14
C LEU A 703 7.91 21.79 0.24
N SER A 704 7.15 20.70 0.42
CA SER A 704 6.99 19.98 1.68
C SER A 704 8.21 19.14 2.05
N LEU A 705 8.89 19.51 3.15
CA LEU A 705 10.16 18.94 3.58
C LEU A 705 10.01 17.86 4.65
N LEU A 706 9.36 18.15 5.80
CA LEU A 706 9.23 17.25 6.94
C LEU A 706 7.89 17.42 7.66
N ARG A 707 7.46 16.38 8.37
CA ARG A 707 6.20 16.30 9.11
C ARG A 707 6.35 15.37 10.30
N SER A 708 5.83 15.73 11.48
CA SER A 708 5.76 14.82 12.63
C SER A 708 4.30 14.47 13.00
N PRO A 709 3.85 13.21 12.81
CA PRO A 709 2.57 12.73 13.31
C PRO A 709 2.59 12.53 14.84
N LYS A 710 1.47 12.06 15.40
CA LYS A 710 1.28 11.87 16.86
C LYS A 710 1.99 10.63 17.43
N ALA A 711 2.29 9.63 16.60
CA ALA A 711 3.02 8.43 17.00
C ALA A 711 4.53 8.73 17.11
N ILE A 712 5.25 7.90 17.88
CA ILE A 712 6.70 8.04 18.06
C ILE A 712 7.39 7.92 16.69
N MET A 713 8.33 8.82 16.43
CA MET A 713 9.29 8.71 15.34
C MET A 713 10.69 8.80 15.93
N PHE A 714 11.65 8.13 15.28
CA PHE A 714 13.06 8.32 15.54
C PHE A 714 13.47 9.79 15.33
N SER A 715 14.34 10.29 16.22
CA SER A 715 14.96 11.61 16.14
C SER A 715 16.12 11.58 15.13
N ASP A 716 15.79 11.42 13.84
CA ASP A 716 16.77 11.31 12.75
C ASP A 716 17.17 12.66 12.17
N MET A 717 18.48 12.93 12.09
CA MET A 717 19.05 14.07 11.38
C MET A 717 18.98 13.85 9.86
N GLN A 718 18.09 14.57 9.16
CA GLN A 718 17.82 14.39 7.74
C GLN A 718 18.47 15.47 6.87
N CYS A 719 19.58 15.12 6.22
CA CYS A 719 20.16 15.86 5.09
C CYS A 719 19.25 15.76 3.84
N ILE A 720 18.99 16.90 3.19
CA ILE A 720 18.07 17.12 2.06
C ILE A 720 18.80 17.97 1.01
N ARG A 721 18.57 17.75 -0.29
CA ARG A 721 19.12 18.62 -1.35
C ARG A 721 18.01 19.11 -2.30
N MET A 722 17.87 20.43 -2.39
CA MET A 722 16.95 21.14 -3.29
C MET A 722 17.74 22.01 -4.27
N LYS A 723 17.18 22.33 -5.43
CA LYS A 723 17.88 23.08 -6.50
C LYS A 723 16.90 23.94 -7.28
N GLY A 724 17.09 25.26 -7.31
CA GLY A 724 16.28 26.20 -8.10
C GLY A 724 16.98 26.59 -9.40
N ILE A 725 16.26 26.61 -10.54
CA ILE A 725 16.79 27.04 -11.85
C ILE A 725 16.03 28.28 -12.35
N LEU A 726 16.76 29.29 -12.82
CA LEU A 726 16.21 30.45 -13.51
C LEU A 726 16.19 30.24 -15.04
N CYS A 727 15.00 30.24 -15.63
CA CYS A 727 14.76 29.98 -17.04
C CYS A 727 14.26 31.25 -17.77
N ASN A 728 15.12 31.88 -18.56
CA ASN A 728 14.67 32.71 -19.67
C ASN A 728 14.36 31.79 -20.86
N GLN A 729 13.14 31.84 -21.37
CA GLN A 729 12.84 31.25 -22.68
C GLN A 729 13.39 32.18 -23.79
N MET A 730 13.68 31.61 -24.97
CA MET A 730 14.26 32.31 -26.12
C MET A 730 13.49 31.94 -27.39
#